data_AF-A0A958HDG6-F1
#
_entry.id   AF-A0A958HDG6-F1
#
_cell.length_a   1.000
_cell.length_b   1.000
_cell.length_c   1.000
_cell.angle_alpha   90.00
_cell.angle_beta   90.00
_cell.angle_gamma   90.00
#
_symmetry.space_group_name_H-M   'P 1'
#
loop_
_entity.id
_entity.type
_entity.pdbx_description
1 polymer ?
#
loop_
_entity_poly.entity_id
_entity_poly.type
_entity_poly.pdbx_seq_one_letter_code
_entity_poly.pdbx_strand_id
1 'polypeptide(L)'
;HVIAEYHHDPANATGLAPGPIRALFDDSRGRLWLGTQGGGLTLFDPATETFTNFRHDPDNPGSLLNDFVVAIAEDSAGTLWASSWAAGLNLLSPYSSKFPAPLAIASTPLAILGDSAGTLWVGTFGQGLAHVDPATGETSYYRRDPSDPASLHNDIVFALQPDEQGKLWVGTLDGLSLFDPDEETFSRYPSGDTGAVDAAGAEIRSLFSNTPAKLWVGTNTGLFHLDTESGTVAAFNRDPAGPQSNEIWSIVGSGPDTLWIGATNGLFRLTLATGEFQNLSSRSGTTDTAVTVIHQDADGILWLGTWGQGLIRFDPASQTSTHYQSVDGLPGTIVLGILSDAAGNLWLSTNNGLTRFDPASGQFRTYDTEDGLAADDFAQGAYWQSEQGEIFLGIDNGIVRFVPQELQNNPQVPPVYLTDFQIFNQSVPVGPDSPLAQNINHTAEIELAHDQSVLSFEFAALNFINPERNQYAYKMDGVDPDWNLAGDRRFVTYTSLDPGQYTLHVRGSNNDGVWNEEGVSLRIVVRPPWWRTTAAYLIYGAMILLVVGGFARSRTKAQQRQLATQRQELMWERRLRENLEQMDRLREQERARIAGELHDGLAQTLAGIRFRAQTWKTLVRRDPAQLLPELDDLGLILDTSIQDVRRSIYALQPLSLEQLGLEAALLRFTADLAQLYQVSIETDFQTLAAAPDSLEHDLFRIVQELVYNAVQHGRPSLTRVAIRVTDTLVSVQVKDNGVGFDPDSISVREGEGHYGLKQVRERVHLLKGVMTLASAPDQGTTVSIEIPASDAP
;
A
#
# COMPACT_ATOMS: atom_id res chain seq x y z
N HIS A 1 7.33 72.76 -15.81
CA HIS A 1 7.06 71.43 -16.37
C HIS A 1 7.39 71.49 -17.85
N VAL A 2 8.41 70.75 -18.27
CA VAL A 2 8.65 70.48 -19.70
C VAL A 2 7.70 69.33 -20.06
N ILE A 3 6.88 69.53 -21.09
CA ILE A 3 6.03 68.47 -21.64
C ILE A 3 6.77 67.95 -22.86
N ALA A 4 7.22 66.70 -22.82
CA ALA A 4 7.75 66.00 -23.98
C ALA A 4 6.60 65.27 -24.67
N GLU A 5 6.55 65.33 -25.99
CA GLU A 5 5.55 64.67 -26.83
C GLU A 5 6.27 63.72 -27.79
N TYR A 6 5.87 62.44 -27.78
CA TYR A 6 6.46 61.41 -28.62
C TYR A 6 5.40 60.91 -29.61
N HIS A 7 5.75 60.88 -30.89
CA HIS A 7 4.90 60.37 -31.96
C HIS A 7 5.52 59.14 -32.61
N HIS A 8 4.68 58.22 -33.10
CA HIS A 8 5.15 57.14 -33.96
C HIS A 8 5.70 57.72 -35.26
N ASP A 9 6.94 57.36 -35.59
CA ASP A 9 7.58 57.65 -36.86
C ASP A 9 7.93 56.33 -37.56
N PRO A 10 7.30 56.00 -38.71
CA PRO A 10 7.58 54.78 -39.46
C PRO A 10 9.05 54.65 -39.91
N ALA A 11 9.79 55.76 -40.01
CA ALA A 11 11.21 55.75 -40.36
C ALA A 11 12.14 55.48 -39.16
N ASN A 12 11.62 55.55 -37.93
CA ASN A 12 12.39 55.33 -36.71
C ASN A 12 11.96 54.02 -36.03
N ALA A 13 12.68 52.94 -36.32
CA ALA A 13 12.45 51.62 -35.71
C ALA A 13 12.61 51.62 -34.17
N THR A 14 13.38 52.57 -33.63
CA THR A 14 13.63 52.78 -32.19
C THR A 14 12.72 53.84 -31.57
N GLY A 15 11.65 54.25 -32.26
CA GLY A 15 10.63 55.17 -31.77
C GLY A 15 9.42 54.45 -31.17
N LEU A 16 8.41 55.22 -30.76
CA LEU A 16 7.15 54.68 -30.23
C LEU A 16 6.47 53.75 -31.25
N ALA A 17 5.98 52.58 -30.82
CA ALA A 17 5.27 51.63 -31.67
C ALA A 17 3.97 52.21 -32.26
N PRO A 18 3.52 51.73 -33.44
CA PRO A 18 2.27 52.17 -34.02
C PRO A 18 1.06 51.65 -33.24
N GLY A 19 -0.02 52.42 -33.28
CA GLY A 19 -1.33 52.01 -32.77
C GLY A 19 -1.73 52.63 -31.42
N PRO A 20 -3.01 52.55 -31.04
CA PRO A 20 -3.48 53.09 -29.76
C PRO A 20 -2.81 52.41 -28.56
N ILE A 21 -2.32 53.20 -27.60
CA ILE A 21 -1.85 52.71 -26.30
C ILE A 21 -3.08 52.30 -25.48
N ARG A 22 -3.06 51.07 -24.97
CA ARG A 22 -4.14 50.44 -24.20
C ARG A 22 -3.77 50.18 -22.75
N ALA A 23 -2.49 49.95 -22.47
CA ALA A 23 -1.96 49.76 -21.14
C ALA A 23 -0.71 50.61 -20.95
N LEU A 24 -0.53 51.14 -19.74
CA LEU A 24 0.66 51.81 -19.27
C LEU A 24 1.03 51.21 -17.92
N PHE A 25 2.30 50.90 -17.72
CA PHE A 25 2.78 50.30 -16.49
C PHE A 25 4.20 50.79 -16.17
N ASP A 26 4.38 51.42 -15.02
CA ASP A 26 5.69 51.77 -14.48
C ASP A 26 6.27 50.55 -13.78
N ASP A 27 7.42 50.05 -14.25
CA ASP A 27 8.08 48.92 -13.61
C ASP A 27 8.87 49.33 -12.37
N SER A 28 9.23 48.35 -11.55
CA SER A 28 10.03 48.50 -10.34
C SER A 28 11.41 49.15 -10.57
N ARG A 29 11.87 49.21 -11.82
CA ARG A 29 13.15 49.80 -12.25
C ARG A 29 12.99 51.23 -12.77
N GLY A 30 11.79 51.80 -12.71
CA GLY A 30 11.50 53.16 -13.16
C GLY A 30 11.42 53.33 -14.67
N ARG A 31 11.20 52.23 -15.41
CA ARG A 31 10.95 52.25 -16.85
C ARG A 31 9.45 52.14 -17.12
N LEU A 32 9.00 52.70 -18.25
CA LEU A 32 7.58 52.72 -18.60
C LEU A 32 7.29 51.70 -19.70
N TRP A 33 6.36 50.79 -19.43
CA TRP A 33 5.86 49.82 -20.40
C TRP A 33 4.54 50.27 -21.00
N LEU A 34 4.42 50.18 -22.32
CA LEU A 34 3.26 50.56 -23.10
C LEU A 34 2.73 49.35 -23.86
N GLY A 35 1.49 48.96 -23.58
CA GLY A 35 0.78 47.95 -24.37
C GLY A 35 0.00 48.62 -25.47
N THR A 36 0.22 48.23 -26.73
CA THR A 36 -0.44 48.84 -27.88
C THR A 36 -1.43 47.90 -28.55
N GLN A 37 -2.39 48.48 -29.26
CA GLN A 37 -3.26 47.73 -30.16
C GLN A 37 -2.59 47.63 -31.54
N GLY A 38 -1.92 46.51 -31.79
CA GLY A 38 -1.35 46.14 -33.09
C GLY A 38 0.13 46.50 -33.28
N GLY A 39 0.75 47.21 -32.34
CA GLY A 39 2.19 47.50 -32.32
C GLY A 39 2.98 46.67 -31.31
N GLY A 40 2.33 45.78 -30.56
CA GLY A 40 2.94 44.96 -29.52
C GLY A 40 3.17 45.69 -28.19
N LEU A 41 4.26 45.34 -27.54
CA LEU A 41 4.70 45.87 -26.24
C LEU A 41 5.89 46.81 -26.47
N THR A 42 5.85 48.01 -25.89
CA THR A 42 6.96 48.98 -25.97
C THR A 42 7.52 49.25 -24.59
N LEU A 43 8.84 49.26 -24.45
CA LEU A 43 9.55 49.75 -23.28
C LEU A 43 10.09 51.15 -23.59
N PHE A 44 9.81 52.10 -22.70
CA PHE A 44 10.39 53.43 -22.71
C PHE A 44 11.31 53.58 -21.49
N ASP A 45 12.58 53.87 -21.76
CA ASP A 45 13.55 54.21 -20.72
C ASP A 45 13.63 55.75 -20.59
N PRO A 46 13.16 56.34 -19.48
CA PRO A 46 13.15 57.79 -19.31
C PRO A 46 14.56 58.38 -19.07
N ALA A 47 15.57 57.57 -18.73
CA ALA A 47 16.94 58.07 -18.52
C ALA A 47 17.69 58.29 -19.84
N THR A 48 17.44 57.44 -20.85
CA THR A 48 18.04 57.52 -22.18
C THR A 48 17.09 58.09 -23.24
N GLU A 49 15.81 58.24 -22.91
CA GLU A 49 14.73 58.62 -23.82
C GLU A 49 14.60 57.70 -25.05
N THR A 50 14.87 56.40 -24.88
CA THR A 50 14.84 55.39 -25.95
C THR A 50 13.61 54.49 -25.85
N PHE A 51 13.08 54.05 -27.01
CA PHE A 51 12.00 53.07 -27.08
C PHE A 51 12.53 51.73 -27.63
N THR A 52 12.12 50.63 -27.00
CA THR A 52 12.36 49.26 -27.46
C THR A 52 11.02 48.59 -27.72
N ASN A 53 10.78 48.13 -28.95
CA ASN A 53 9.52 47.54 -29.37
C ASN A 53 9.63 46.02 -29.49
N PHE A 54 8.74 45.31 -28.82
CA PHE A 54 8.58 43.85 -28.90
C PHE A 54 7.32 43.55 -29.70
N ARG A 55 7.42 42.66 -30.69
CA ARG A 55 6.32 42.29 -31.59
C ARG A 55 6.19 40.78 -31.72
N HIS A 56 5.05 40.34 -32.23
CA HIS A 56 4.81 38.96 -32.62
C HIS A 56 5.57 38.66 -33.90
N ASP A 57 6.35 37.58 -33.83
CA ASP A 57 7.06 36.99 -34.95
C ASP A 57 6.70 35.49 -35.01
N PRO A 58 5.96 35.03 -36.04
CA PRO A 58 5.57 33.63 -36.18
C PRO A 58 6.74 32.65 -36.27
N ASP A 59 7.92 33.12 -36.70
CA ASP A 59 9.11 32.30 -36.85
C ASP A 59 9.97 32.27 -35.57
N ASN A 60 9.64 33.12 -34.58
CA ASN A 60 10.31 33.18 -33.29
C ASN A 60 9.32 32.86 -32.14
N PRO A 61 9.32 31.63 -31.62
CA PRO A 61 8.47 31.22 -30.50
C PRO A 61 8.67 32.01 -29.20
N GLY A 62 9.83 32.66 -29.01
CA GLY A 62 10.12 33.53 -27.87
C GLY A 62 9.65 34.98 -28.05
N SER A 63 9.09 35.32 -29.21
CA SER A 63 8.48 36.63 -29.46
C SER A 63 7.11 36.76 -28.76
N LEU A 64 6.49 37.94 -28.85
CA LEU A 64 5.15 38.11 -28.29
C LEU A 64 4.16 37.15 -28.96
N LEU A 65 3.26 36.55 -28.18
CA LEU A 65 2.21 35.69 -28.72
C LEU A 65 1.22 36.45 -29.63
N ASN A 66 1.08 37.77 -29.43
CA ASN A 66 0.24 38.64 -30.25
C ASN A 66 0.59 40.12 -30.05
N ASP A 67 0.41 40.92 -31.12
CA ASP A 67 0.68 42.36 -31.14
C ASP A 67 -0.39 43.22 -30.43
N PHE A 68 -1.47 42.64 -29.91
CA PHE A 68 -2.52 43.36 -29.21
C PHE A 68 -2.43 43.15 -27.70
N VAL A 69 -1.63 44.00 -27.05
CA VAL A 69 -1.41 43.98 -25.59
C VAL A 69 -2.43 44.87 -24.88
N VAL A 70 -3.12 44.31 -23.88
CA VAL A 70 -4.27 44.97 -23.23
C VAL A 70 -4.10 45.22 -21.74
N ALA A 71 -3.23 44.48 -21.06
CA ALA A 71 -2.85 44.74 -19.67
C ALA A 71 -1.43 44.26 -19.41
N ILE A 72 -0.74 44.98 -18.52
CA ILE A 72 0.64 44.73 -18.11
C ILE A 72 0.67 44.74 -16.58
N ALA A 73 1.38 43.80 -15.97
CA ALA A 73 1.64 43.76 -14.54
C ALA A 73 3.05 43.23 -14.27
N GLU A 74 3.60 43.50 -13.10
CA GLU A 74 4.86 42.92 -12.62
C GLU A 74 4.60 42.17 -11.31
N ASP A 75 5.18 40.99 -11.17
CA ASP A 75 5.10 40.23 -9.92
C ASP A 75 6.21 40.64 -8.93
N SER A 76 6.19 40.08 -7.72
CA SER A 76 7.19 40.37 -6.69
C SER A 76 8.61 39.93 -7.06
N ALA A 77 8.77 39.05 -8.04
CA ALA A 77 10.06 38.62 -8.56
C ALA A 77 10.62 39.58 -9.62
N GLY A 78 9.86 40.60 -10.02
CA GLY A 78 10.22 41.53 -11.08
C GLY A 78 9.99 40.98 -12.49
N THR A 79 9.18 39.93 -12.61
CA THR A 79 8.77 39.35 -13.88
C THR A 79 7.56 40.09 -14.40
N LEU A 80 7.60 40.49 -15.67
CA LEU A 80 6.56 41.24 -16.34
C LEU A 80 5.59 40.30 -17.06
N TRP A 81 4.31 40.51 -16.81
CA TRP A 81 3.19 39.77 -17.36
C TRP A 81 2.43 40.67 -18.32
N ALA A 82 2.44 40.34 -19.61
CA ALA A 82 1.72 41.09 -20.64
C ALA A 82 0.61 40.23 -21.26
N SER A 83 -0.63 40.60 -21.00
CA SER A 83 -1.79 39.92 -21.56
C SER A 83 -2.11 40.43 -22.96
N SER A 84 -2.44 39.50 -23.84
CA SER A 84 -2.94 39.79 -25.18
C SER A 84 -4.43 39.50 -25.30
N TRP A 85 -5.12 40.24 -26.16
CA TRP A 85 -6.56 40.05 -26.38
C TRP A 85 -6.90 38.67 -26.96
N ALA A 86 -6.02 38.09 -27.77
CA ALA A 86 -6.31 36.90 -28.58
C ALA A 86 -5.44 35.67 -28.29
N ALA A 87 -4.32 35.80 -27.56
CA ALA A 87 -3.31 34.75 -27.45
C ALA A 87 -2.82 34.46 -26.01
N GLY A 88 -3.50 34.97 -24.97
CA GLY A 88 -3.17 34.67 -23.58
C GLY A 88 -2.10 35.58 -22.97
N LEU A 89 -1.21 35.02 -22.14
CA LEU A 89 -0.23 35.75 -21.32
C LEU A 89 1.19 35.56 -21.87
N ASN A 90 1.94 36.66 -21.94
CA ASN A 90 3.38 36.68 -22.18
C ASN A 90 4.10 36.93 -20.85
N LEU A 91 5.22 36.23 -20.65
CA LEU A 91 6.08 36.29 -19.47
C LEU A 91 7.42 36.86 -19.94
N LEU A 92 7.85 37.97 -19.36
CA LEU A 92 9.16 38.55 -19.61
C LEU A 92 9.92 38.72 -18.29
N SER A 93 10.97 37.92 -18.10
CA SER A 93 11.85 38.02 -16.94
C SER A 93 13.28 38.34 -17.40
N PRO A 94 14.05 39.18 -16.67
CA PRO A 94 15.48 39.31 -16.95
C PRO A 94 16.25 37.99 -16.70
N TYR A 95 15.64 37.02 -16.00
CA TYR A 95 16.28 35.76 -15.66
C TYR A 95 15.88 34.60 -16.61
N SER A 96 14.95 34.83 -17.56
CA SER A 96 14.51 33.79 -18.50
C SER A 96 15.43 33.63 -19.71
N SER A 97 16.19 34.66 -20.06
CA SER A 97 17.22 34.58 -21.09
C SER A 97 18.52 35.14 -20.53
N LYS A 98 19.42 34.22 -20.16
CA LYS A 98 20.71 34.57 -19.55
C LYS A 98 21.76 34.91 -20.59
N PHE A 99 21.59 34.43 -21.83
CA PHE A 99 22.53 34.61 -22.91
C PHE A 99 22.04 35.71 -23.87
N PRO A 100 22.95 36.59 -24.34
CA PRO A 100 22.66 37.45 -25.47
C PRO A 100 22.24 36.65 -26.72
N ALA A 101 21.53 37.31 -27.63
CA ALA A 101 21.24 36.74 -28.94
C ALA A 101 22.54 36.33 -29.66
N PRO A 102 22.57 35.16 -30.32
CA PRO A 102 23.77 34.67 -30.99
C PRO A 102 24.11 35.56 -32.19
N LEU A 103 25.40 35.63 -32.52
CA LEU A 103 25.87 36.21 -33.78
C LEU A 103 25.53 35.25 -34.91
N ALA A 104 24.79 35.72 -35.93
CA ALA A 104 24.39 34.89 -37.06
C ALA A 104 25.58 34.63 -38.00
N ILE A 105 25.80 33.36 -38.36
CA ILE A 105 26.82 32.94 -39.31
C ILE A 105 26.17 31.99 -40.33
N ALA A 106 26.43 32.17 -41.62
CA ALA A 106 25.78 31.41 -42.70
C ALA A 106 26.13 29.90 -42.77
N SER A 107 26.91 29.37 -41.81
CA SER A 107 27.25 27.95 -41.66
C SER A 107 27.75 27.66 -40.25
N THR A 108 27.89 26.38 -39.89
CA THR A 108 28.46 25.91 -38.62
C THR A 108 29.92 26.34 -38.49
N PRO A 109 30.28 27.13 -37.45
CA PRO A 109 31.67 27.42 -37.11
C PRO A 109 32.41 26.15 -36.67
N LEU A 110 33.67 26.00 -37.07
CA LEU A 110 34.55 24.88 -36.68
C LEU A 110 35.81 25.36 -35.93
N ALA A 111 36.14 26.63 -36.09
CA ALA A 111 37.22 27.31 -35.36
C ALA A 111 36.84 28.77 -35.17
N ILE A 112 37.17 29.34 -34.02
CA ILE A 112 36.98 30.76 -33.71
C ILE A 112 38.30 31.31 -33.19
N LEU A 113 38.69 32.47 -33.68
CA LEU A 113 39.90 33.16 -33.24
C LEU A 113 39.66 34.67 -33.30
N GLY A 114 39.82 35.36 -32.17
CA GLY A 114 39.80 36.83 -32.18
C GLY A 114 41.10 37.44 -32.66
N ASP A 115 41.01 38.60 -33.28
CA ASP A 115 42.16 39.42 -33.66
C ASP A 115 42.35 40.63 -32.72
N SER A 116 43.46 41.35 -32.92
CA SER A 116 43.81 42.52 -32.10
C SER A 116 42.86 43.71 -32.27
N ALA A 117 42.01 43.72 -33.30
CA ALA A 117 41.01 44.77 -33.52
C ALA A 117 39.69 44.50 -32.78
N GLY A 118 39.56 43.32 -32.15
CA GLY A 118 38.33 42.88 -31.49
C GLY A 118 37.33 42.25 -32.45
N THR A 119 37.73 41.94 -33.68
CA THR A 119 36.95 41.16 -34.64
C THR A 119 37.31 39.69 -34.58
N LEU A 120 36.52 38.82 -35.22
CA LEU A 120 36.68 37.37 -35.16
C LEU A 120 36.96 36.78 -36.55
N TRP A 121 37.97 35.93 -36.62
CA TRP A 121 38.17 34.96 -37.70
C TRP A 121 37.46 33.66 -37.35
N VAL A 122 36.63 33.19 -38.28
CA VAL A 122 35.79 32.01 -38.06
C VAL A 122 35.97 31.03 -39.22
N GLY A 123 36.49 29.85 -38.92
CA GLY A 123 36.50 28.73 -39.87
C GLY A 123 35.11 28.11 -39.93
N THR A 124 34.60 27.81 -41.12
CA THR A 124 33.23 27.29 -41.28
C THR A 124 33.18 25.94 -41.98
N PHE A 125 32.10 25.19 -41.79
CA PHE A 125 31.78 23.99 -42.55
C PHE A 125 31.19 24.36 -43.93
N GLY A 126 32.06 24.78 -44.87
CA GLY A 126 31.70 24.92 -46.28
C GLY A 126 31.36 26.34 -46.77
N GLN A 127 31.56 27.39 -45.97
CA GLN A 127 31.51 28.79 -46.43
C GLN A 127 32.89 29.47 -46.43
N GLY A 128 33.95 28.69 -46.21
CA GLY A 128 35.33 29.16 -46.15
C GLY A 128 35.70 29.79 -44.82
N LEU A 129 36.60 30.77 -44.88
CA LEU A 129 37.02 31.59 -43.76
C LEU A 129 36.11 32.82 -43.68
N ALA A 130 35.50 33.08 -42.53
CA ALA A 130 34.70 34.26 -42.30
C ALA A 130 35.44 35.26 -41.39
N HIS A 131 35.24 36.55 -41.66
CA HIS A 131 35.66 37.64 -40.78
C HIS A 131 34.41 38.35 -40.27
N VAL A 132 34.25 38.41 -38.96
CA VAL A 132 33.02 38.81 -38.28
C VAL A 132 33.32 39.95 -37.33
N ASP A 133 32.56 41.03 -37.45
CA ASP A 133 32.53 42.07 -36.43
C ASP A 133 31.46 41.75 -35.38
N PRO A 134 31.83 41.37 -34.14
CA PRO A 134 30.86 41.01 -33.11
C PRO A 134 30.04 42.22 -32.60
N ALA A 135 30.47 43.46 -32.85
CA ALA A 135 29.72 44.65 -32.45
C ALA A 135 28.56 44.95 -33.40
N THR A 136 28.78 44.77 -34.72
CA THR A 136 27.79 45.08 -35.76
C THR A 136 27.06 43.85 -36.32
N GLY A 137 27.67 42.67 -36.20
CA GLY A 137 27.21 41.43 -36.84
C GLY A 137 27.57 41.33 -38.32
N GLU A 138 28.29 42.30 -38.89
CA GLU A 138 28.75 42.25 -40.28
C GLU A 138 29.73 41.09 -40.48
N THR A 139 29.55 40.34 -41.58
CA THR A 139 30.37 39.18 -41.90
C THR A 139 30.81 39.21 -43.35
N SER A 140 32.11 39.04 -43.59
CA SER A 140 32.70 38.80 -44.91
C SER A 140 33.22 37.37 -45.03
N TYR A 141 33.19 36.79 -46.24
CA TYR A 141 33.57 35.40 -46.49
C TYR A 141 34.65 35.30 -47.57
N TYR A 142 35.71 34.56 -47.26
CA TYR A 142 36.79 34.20 -48.16
C TYR A 142 36.65 32.71 -48.54
N ARG A 143 36.43 32.45 -49.83
CA ARG A 143 36.13 31.12 -50.36
C ARG A 143 37.16 30.65 -51.37
N ARG A 144 37.13 29.36 -51.64
CA ARG A 144 37.88 28.72 -52.71
C ARG A 144 37.34 29.20 -54.06
N ASP A 145 38.22 29.75 -54.86
CA ASP A 145 38.00 29.98 -56.29
C ASP A 145 38.99 29.09 -57.08
N PRO A 146 38.51 28.06 -57.79
CA PRO A 146 39.38 27.21 -58.61
C PRO A 146 40.17 27.95 -59.70
N SER A 147 39.74 29.15 -60.08
CA SER A 147 40.40 29.99 -61.09
C SER A 147 41.45 30.92 -60.51
N ASP A 148 41.44 31.16 -59.19
CA ASP A 148 42.39 32.01 -58.49
C ASP A 148 43.32 31.19 -57.58
N PRO A 149 44.62 31.08 -57.89
CA PRO A 149 45.58 30.38 -57.04
C PRO A 149 45.81 31.08 -55.69
N ALA A 150 45.46 32.37 -55.55
CA ALA A 150 45.56 33.15 -54.33
C ALA A 150 44.30 33.05 -53.45
N SER A 151 43.31 32.23 -53.84
CA SER A 151 42.12 31.95 -53.03
C SER A 151 42.33 30.80 -52.04
N LEU A 152 41.42 30.66 -51.08
CA LEU A 152 41.42 29.62 -50.06
C LEU A 152 41.53 28.21 -50.67
N HIS A 153 42.23 27.30 -50.00
CA HIS A 153 42.43 25.93 -50.51
C HIS A 153 41.11 25.13 -50.59
N ASN A 154 40.30 25.19 -49.52
CA ASN A 154 39.06 24.44 -49.37
C ASN A 154 38.10 25.24 -48.48
N ASP A 155 36.78 25.17 -48.75
CA ASP A 155 35.76 25.93 -48.03
C ASP A 155 35.41 25.35 -46.65
N ILE A 156 35.94 24.17 -46.30
CA ILE A 156 35.82 23.60 -44.96
C ILE A 156 37.10 23.91 -44.18
N VAL A 157 37.00 24.78 -43.18
CA VAL A 157 38.12 25.31 -42.41
C VAL A 157 38.02 24.82 -40.97
N PHE A 158 38.96 23.97 -40.54
CA PHE A 158 38.93 23.29 -39.24
C PHE A 158 39.79 23.96 -38.17
N ALA A 159 40.87 24.65 -38.56
CA ALA A 159 41.85 25.16 -37.61
C ALA A 159 42.37 26.52 -38.06
N LEU A 160 42.52 27.41 -37.08
CA LEU A 160 43.07 28.76 -37.26
C LEU A 160 44.21 28.94 -36.25
N GLN A 161 45.32 29.49 -36.70
CA GLN A 161 46.47 29.79 -35.84
C GLN A 161 47.11 31.10 -36.28
N PRO A 162 47.19 32.12 -35.40
CA PRO A 162 47.86 33.37 -35.73
C PRO A 162 49.36 33.14 -35.93
N ASP A 163 49.93 33.89 -36.87
CA ASP A 163 51.37 34.01 -37.07
C ASP A 163 51.91 35.28 -36.38
N GLU A 164 53.20 35.30 -36.05
CA GLU A 164 53.81 36.45 -35.35
C GLU A 164 53.82 37.74 -36.18
N GLN A 165 53.61 37.62 -37.50
CA GLN A 165 53.60 38.73 -38.45
C GLN A 165 52.19 39.29 -38.71
N GLY A 166 51.19 38.85 -37.94
CA GLY A 166 49.79 39.28 -38.12
C GLY A 166 49.03 38.53 -39.22
N LYS A 167 49.69 37.55 -39.87
CA LYS A 167 49.07 36.63 -40.82
C LYS A 167 48.35 35.49 -40.09
N LEU A 168 47.57 34.71 -40.83
CA LEU A 168 46.75 33.65 -40.26
C LEU A 168 47.00 32.31 -40.96
N TRP A 169 47.46 31.31 -40.23
CA TRP A 169 47.49 29.93 -40.72
C TRP A 169 46.07 29.36 -40.68
N VAL A 170 45.66 28.77 -41.81
CA VAL A 170 44.31 28.24 -42.06
C VAL A 170 44.42 26.77 -42.47
N GLY A 171 44.04 25.89 -41.56
CA GLY A 171 43.96 24.45 -41.78
C GLY A 171 42.59 24.07 -42.34
N THR A 172 42.57 23.37 -43.46
CA THR A 172 41.33 23.01 -44.17
C THR A 172 41.15 21.50 -44.30
N LEU A 173 40.00 21.07 -44.84
CA LEU A 173 39.74 19.66 -45.15
C LEU A 173 40.79 19.06 -46.10
N ASP A 174 41.42 19.88 -46.92
CA ASP A 174 42.44 19.45 -47.86
C ASP A 174 43.57 20.47 -47.84
N GLY A 175 44.53 20.33 -46.93
CA GLY A 175 45.75 21.13 -46.92
C GLY A 175 45.70 22.46 -46.16
N LEU A 176 46.85 23.15 -46.18
CA LEU A 176 47.19 24.30 -45.35
C LEU A 176 47.32 25.57 -46.19
N SER A 177 46.82 26.68 -45.69
CA SER A 177 47.01 28.01 -46.29
C SER A 177 47.53 29.02 -45.27
N LEU A 178 48.28 30.01 -45.71
CA LEU A 178 48.63 31.21 -44.95
C LEU A 178 47.86 32.38 -45.57
N PHE A 179 46.97 32.97 -44.81
CA PHE A 179 46.16 34.11 -45.19
C PHE A 179 46.85 35.41 -44.75
N ASP A 180 46.93 36.35 -45.68
CA ASP A 180 47.41 37.71 -45.44
C ASP A 180 46.20 38.67 -45.36
N PRO A 181 45.83 39.18 -44.16
CA PRO A 181 44.68 40.06 -44.01
C PRO A 181 44.82 41.42 -44.70
N ASP A 182 46.04 41.92 -44.90
CA ASP A 182 46.27 43.23 -45.52
C ASP A 182 46.12 43.16 -47.05
N GLU A 183 46.52 42.03 -47.64
CA GLU A 183 46.40 41.79 -49.09
C GLU A 183 45.14 41.01 -49.48
N GLU A 184 44.43 40.44 -48.52
CA GLU A 184 43.30 39.51 -48.71
C GLU A 184 43.64 38.30 -49.60
N THR A 185 44.87 37.78 -49.50
CA THR A 185 45.35 36.65 -50.33
C THR A 185 45.79 35.44 -49.51
N PHE A 186 45.74 34.26 -50.13
CA PHE A 186 46.16 32.98 -49.55
C PHE A 186 47.39 32.41 -50.24
N SER A 187 48.38 32.03 -49.45
CA SER A 187 49.54 31.23 -49.88
C SER A 187 49.35 29.77 -49.47
N ARG A 188 49.34 28.84 -50.43
CA ARG A 188 49.08 27.41 -50.18
C ARG A 188 50.35 26.62 -49.85
N TYR A 189 50.26 25.70 -48.90
CA TYR A 189 51.35 24.86 -48.44
C TYR A 189 51.03 23.36 -48.58
N PRO A 190 52.00 22.53 -49.04
CA PRO A 190 53.36 22.92 -49.47
C PRO A 190 53.37 23.70 -50.80
N SER A 191 54.31 24.63 -50.95
CA SER A 191 54.46 25.41 -52.17
C SER A 191 55.21 24.61 -53.25
N GLY A 192 54.48 24.04 -54.21
CA GLY A 192 55.03 23.33 -55.38
C GLY A 192 54.95 21.79 -55.31
N ASP A 193 55.47 21.13 -56.35
CA ASP A 193 55.51 19.66 -56.50
C ASP A 193 56.67 19.07 -55.68
N THR A 194 56.64 19.28 -54.35
CA THR A 194 57.79 19.00 -53.46
C THR A 194 57.97 17.51 -53.15
N GLY A 195 57.19 16.60 -53.74
CA GLY A 195 57.28 15.16 -53.45
C GLY A 195 56.95 14.81 -51.99
N ALA A 196 56.56 15.79 -51.17
CA ALA A 196 56.02 15.62 -49.82
C ALA A 196 54.53 15.27 -49.92
N VAL A 197 54.26 14.08 -50.45
CA VAL A 197 52.91 13.55 -50.74
C VAL A 197 52.08 13.34 -49.47
N ASP A 198 52.70 13.29 -48.28
CA ASP A 198 52.01 12.79 -47.08
C ASP A 198 51.15 13.85 -46.35
N ALA A 199 51.34 15.15 -46.60
CA ALA A 199 50.53 16.22 -46.00
C ALA A 199 49.58 16.92 -47.00
N ALA A 200 49.86 16.83 -48.30
CA ALA A 200 48.95 17.30 -49.35
C ALA A 200 47.78 16.31 -49.48
N GLY A 201 46.53 16.75 -49.30
CA GLY A 201 45.38 15.84 -49.24
C GLY A 201 44.90 15.50 -47.83
N ALA A 202 45.64 15.89 -46.78
CA ALA A 202 45.27 15.55 -45.41
C ALA A 202 44.32 16.60 -44.79
N GLU A 203 43.38 16.12 -43.98
CA GLU A 203 42.47 16.97 -43.21
C GLU A 203 43.24 17.57 -42.03
N ILE A 204 43.37 18.89 -41.99
CA ILE A 204 44.13 19.58 -40.95
C ILE A 204 43.19 19.98 -39.82
N ARG A 205 43.25 19.28 -38.70
CA ARG A 205 42.31 19.45 -37.58
C ARG A 205 42.82 20.36 -36.47
N SER A 206 44.13 20.46 -36.31
CA SER A 206 44.72 21.27 -35.25
C SER A 206 46.03 21.88 -35.72
N LEU A 207 46.25 23.13 -35.35
CA LEU A 207 47.46 23.89 -35.63
C LEU A 207 48.00 24.44 -34.32
N PHE A 208 49.32 24.40 -34.16
CA PHE A 208 49.97 25.01 -33.00
C PHE A 208 51.35 25.54 -33.37
N SER A 209 51.61 26.80 -33.10
CA SER A 209 52.93 27.40 -33.28
C SER A 209 53.62 27.58 -31.94
N ASN A 210 54.83 27.00 -31.78
CA ASN A 210 55.68 27.23 -30.60
C ASN A 210 56.73 28.32 -30.87
N THR A 211 57.21 28.40 -32.11
CA THR A 211 58.20 29.37 -32.55
C THR A 211 57.80 29.87 -33.93
N PRO A 212 58.19 31.10 -34.32
CA PRO A 212 57.82 31.63 -35.63
C PRO A 212 58.35 30.77 -36.79
N ALA A 213 59.43 30.02 -36.56
CA ALA A 213 60.03 29.12 -37.53
C ALA A 213 59.31 27.77 -37.70
N LYS A 214 58.44 27.37 -36.76
CA LYS A 214 57.91 26.01 -36.69
C LYS A 214 56.44 25.93 -36.30
N LEU A 215 55.64 25.44 -37.23
CA LEU A 215 54.22 25.15 -37.05
C LEU A 215 54.00 23.64 -36.93
N TRP A 216 53.31 23.21 -35.88
CA TRP A 216 52.83 21.83 -35.72
C TRP A 216 51.46 21.67 -36.35
N VAL A 217 51.29 20.60 -37.11
CA VAL A 217 50.10 20.35 -37.92
C VAL A 217 49.56 18.97 -37.55
N GLY A 218 48.43 18.95 -36.86
CA GLY A 218 47.69 17.74 -36.54
C GLY A 218 46.72 17.41 -37.67
N THR A 219 46.83 16.20 -38.21
CA THR A 219 45.98 15.74 -39.31
C THR A 219 45.20 14.48 -38.95
N ASN A 220 44.27 14.09 -39.82
CA ASN A 220 43.62 12.77 -39.76
C ASN A 220 44.57 11.58 -40.01
N THR A 221 45.81 11.83 -40.45
CA THR A 221 46.82 10.79 -40.74
C THR A 221 47.98 10.79 -39.76
N GLY A 222 48.13 11.81 -38.92
CA GLY A 222 49.15 11.88 -37.88
C GLY A 222 49.64 13.30 -37.58
N LEU A 223 50.82 13.39 -36.98
CA LEU A 223 51.45 14.66 -36.63
C LEU A 223 52.52 15.05 -37.65
N PHE A 224 52.44 16.28 -38.12
CA PHE A 224 53.39 16.89 -39.04
C PHE A 224 54.00 18.15 -38.42
N HIS A 225 55.12 18.60 -38.96
CA HIS A 225 55.64 19.93 -38.71
C HIS A 225 55.99 20.62 -40.02
N LEU A 226 55.72 21.92 -40.08
CA LEU A 226 56.10 22.83 -41.14
C LEU A 226 57.22 23.73 -40.63
N ASP A 227 58.30 23.78 -41.38
CA ASP A 227 59.30 24.84 -41.27
C ASP A 227 58.80 26.03 -42.09
N THR A 228 58.49 27.14 -41.42
CA THR A 228 57.81 28.30 -42.03
C THR A 228 58.74 29.11 -42.93
N GLU A 229 60.06 29.03 -42.73
CA GLU A 229 61.05 29.73 -43.56
C GLU A 229 61.27 29.01 -44.89
N SER A 230 61.41 27.69 -44.84
CA SER A 230 61.69 26.86 -46.02
C SER A 230 60.44 26.32 -46.71
N GLY A 231 59.28 26.37 -46.04
CA GLY A 231 58.01 25.84 -46.56
C GLY A 231 57.93 24.31 -46.57
N THR A 232 58.92 23.61 -46.03
CA THR A 232 58.95 22.14 -46.02
C THR A 232 58.05 21.58 -44.92
N VAL A 233 57.14 20.69 -45.32
CA VAL A 233 56.29 19.90 -44.40
C VAL A 233 56.86 18.49 -44.29
N ALA A 234 57.02 18.00 -43.06
CA ALA A 234 57.50 16.64 -42.82
C ALA A 234 56.68 15.94 -41.74
N ALA A 235 56.33 14.67 -42.01
CA ALA A 235 55.72 13.78 -41.04
C ALA A 235 56.65 13.62 -39.84
N PHE A 236 56.13 13.87 -38.64
CA PHE A 236 56.90 13.71 -37.41
C PHE A 236 56.73 12.28 -36.88
N ASN A 237 57.42 11.34 -37.52
CA ASN A 237 57.28 9.90 -37.25
C ASN A 237 58.56 9.28 -36.64
N ARG A 238 59.10 9.87 -35.57
CA ARG A 238 60.40 9.45 -35.00
C ARG A 238 60.33 8.34 -33.95
N ASP A 239 59.16 8.04 -33.40
CA ASP A 239 59.02 7.16 -32.23
C ASP A 239 57.81 6.20 -32.35
N PRO A 240 57.98 4.88 -32.15
CA PRO A 240 56.87 3.93 -32.05
C PRO A 240 55.86 4.25 -30.92
N ALA A 241 56.29 4.97 -29.88
CA ALA A 241 55.43 5.40 -28.77
C ALA A 241 54.57 6.63 -29.11
N GLY A 242 54.79 7.26 -30.27
CA GLY A 242 53.99 8.39 -30.75
C GLY A 242 52.61 7.98 -31.29
N PRO A 243 51.75 8.95 -31.63
CA PRO A 243 50.39 8.72 -32.10
C PRO A 243 50.35 8.26 -33.58
N GLN A 244 51.20 7.32 -33.99
CA GLN A 244 51.33 6.91 -35.40
C GLN A 244 49.99 6.48 -35.99
N SER A 245 49.66 7.02 -37.16
CA SER A 245 48.42 6.72 -37.91
C SER A 245 47.12 6.95 -37.12
N ASN A 246 47.14 7.82 -36.11
CA ASN A 246 45.94 8.28 -35.42
C ASN A 246 45.54 9.66 -35.93
N GLU A 247 44.25 9.94 -35.86
CA GLU A 247 43.76 11.28 -36.08
C GLU A 247 44.16 12.16 -34.89
N ILE A 248 44.82 13.28 -35.17
CA ILE A 248 45.24 14.25 -34.19
C ILE A 248 44.16 15.31 -34.08
N TRP A 249 43.51 15.39 -32.92
CA TRP A 249 42.38 16.29 -32.68
C TRP A 249 42.79 17.61 -32.04
N SER A 250 43.80 17.59 -31.17
CA SER A 250 44.22 18.77 -30.42
C SER A 250 45.72 18.76 -30.15
N ILE A 251 46.35 19.92 -30.29
CA ILE A 251 47.75 20.16 -29.96
C ILE A 251 47.83 21.40 -29.08
N VAL A 252 48.43 21.27 -27.90
CA VAL A 252 48.58 22.38 -26.94
C VAL A 252 50.00 22.42 -26.42
N GLY A 253 50.63 23.59 -26.43
CA GLY A 253 51.93 23.81 -25.82
C GLY A 253 51.84 24.01 -24.31
N SER A 254 52.82 23.47 -23.59
CA SER A 254 53.00 23.65 -22.14
C SER A 254 54.41 24.16 -21.89
N GLY A 255 54.59 25.48 -21.97
CA GLY A 255 55.91 26.10 -21.96
C GLY A 255 56.73 25.83 -23.24
N PRO A 256 58.04 26.15 -23.26
CA PRO A 256 58.84 26.13 -24.49
C PRO A 256 59.20 24.71 -24.98
N ASP A 257 59.13 23.70 -24.11
CA ASP A 257 59.74 22.38 -24.33
C ASP A 257 58.74 21.21 -24.42
N THR A 258 57.46 21.42 -24.14
CA THR A 258 56.47 20.32 -24.08
C THR A 258 55.26 20.63 -24.95
N LEU A 259 54.85 19.63 -25.75
CA LEU A 259 53.54 19.61 -26.40
C LEU A 259 52.68 18.47 -25.84
N TRP A 260 51.42 18.77 -25.63
CA TRP A 260 50.35 17.81 -25.36
C TRP A 260 49.57 17.58 -26.63
N ILE A 261 49.33 16.30 -26.95
CA ILE A 261 48.70 15.89 -28.19
C ILE A 261 47.54 14.96 -27.84
N GLY A 262 46.34 15.38 -28.23
CA GLY A 262 45.12 14.59 -28.14
C GLY A 262 44.86 13.89 -29.46
N ALA A 263 44.69 12.57 -29.42
CA ALA A 263 44.46 11.74 -30.58
C ALA A 263 43.31 10.75 -30.36
N THR A 264 42.90 10.04 -31.40
CA THR A 264 41.82 9.03 -31.34
C THR A 264 42.06 7.92 -30.30
N ASN A 265 43.31 7.64 -29.96
CA ASN A 265 43.72 6.62 -28.98
C ASN A 265 44.37 7.22 -27.71
N GLY A 266 44.03 8.46 -27.40
CA GLY A 266 44.29 9.07 -26.11
C GLY A 266 45.32 10.20 -26.09
N LEU A 267 46.06 10.30 -24.99
CA LEU A 267 46.90 11.45 -24.67
C LEU A 267 48.38 11.12 -24.83
N PHE A 268 49.10 11.98 -25.56
CA PHE A 268 50.53 11.88 -25.79
C PHE A 268 51.23 13.16 -25.33
N ARG A 269 52.45 12.99 -24.83
CA ARG A 269 53.36 14.10 -24.51
C ARG A 269 54.57 14.01 -25.43
N LEU A 270 54.91 15.12 -26.07
CA LEU A 270 56.13 15.27 -26.86
C LEU A 270 57.09 16.22 -26.16
N THR A 271 58.32 15.76 -25.92
CA THR A 271 59.41 16.61 -25.44
C THR A 271 60.15 17.20 -26.64
N LEU A 272 60.07 18.50 -26.85
CA LEU A 272 60.57 19.17 -28.06
C LEU A 272 62.09 19.10 -28.21
N ALA A 273 62.82 19.16 -27.08
CA ALA A 273 64.29 19.11 -27.09
C ALA A 273 64.84 17.76 -27.56
N THR A 274 64.18 16.65 -27.21
CA THR A 274 64.63 15.28 -27.56
C THR A 274 63.87 14.69 -28.74
N GLY A 275 62.65 15.15 -29.00
CA GLY A 275 61.72 14.57 -29.95
C GLY A 275 61.07 13.26 -29.48
N GLU A 276 61.20 12.92 -28.19
CA GLU A 276 60.67 11.68 -27.60
C GLU A 276 59.19 11.80 -27.23
N PHE A 277 58.44 10.73 -27.49
CA PHE A 277 57.04 10.63 -27.12
C PHE A 277 56.85 9.81 -25.84
N GLN A 278 55.89 10.25 -25.02
CA GLN A 278 55.35 9.47 -23.93
C GLN A 278 53.85 9.27 -24.13
N ASN A 279 53.43 8.01 -24.30
CA ASN A 279 52.02 7.64 -24.31
C ASN A 279 51.50 7.59 -22.87
N LEU A 280 50.52 8.44 -22.57
CA LEU A 280 49.89 8.57 -21.25
C LEU A 280 48.45 8.08 -21.24
N SER A 281 47.95 7.50 -22.34
CA SER A 281 46.55 7.07 -22.49
C SER A 281 46.09 6.10 -21.39
N SER A 282 46.95 5.18 -20.94
CA SER A 282 46.60 4.26 -19.84
C SER A 282 46.54 4.95 -18.47
N ARG A 283 47.29 6.04 -18.27
CA ARG A 283 47.31 6.82 -17.02
C ARG A 283 46.14 7.80 -16.96
N SER A 284 45.81 8.42 -18.10
CA SER A 284 44.63 9.28 -18.24
C SER A 284 43.32 8.48 -18.30
N GLY A 285 43.39 7.18 -18.63
CA GLY A 285 42.21 6.34 -18.83
C GLY A 285 41.58 6.50 -20.22
N THR A 286 42.31 7.07 -21.17
CA THR A 286 41.83 7.43 -22.52
C THR A 286 42.30 6.47 -23.61
N THR A 287 42.55 5.19 -23.28
CA THR A 287 43.02 4.19 -24.27
C THR A 287 42.00 3.92 -25.37
N ASP A 288 40.71 4.00 -25.02
CA ASP A 288 39.59 3.60 -25.86
C ASP A 288 38.67 4.78 -26.21
N THR A 289 39.15 6.03 -26.04
CA THR A 289 38.42 7.24 -26.42
C THR A 289 39.34 8.29 -27.02
N ALA A 290 38.79 9.10 -27.93
CA ALA A 290 39.50 10.22 -28.51
C ALA A 290 39.59 11.37 -27.50
N VAL A 291 40.78 11.96 -27.35
CA VAL A 291 40.97 13.22 -26.63
C VAL A 291 40.80 14.35 -27.64
N THR A 292 39.62 14.95 -27.65
CA THR A 292 39.21 15.95 -28.65
C THR A 292 39.65 17.36 -28.30
N VAL A 293 39.79 17.65 -27.01
CA VAL A 293 40.18 18.96 -26.49
C VAL A 293 41.14 18.79 -25.33
N ILE A 294 42.16 19.62 -25.29
CA ILE A 294 43.07 19.73 -24.15
C ILE A 294 43.05 21.18 -23.71
N HIS A 295 42.83 21.40 -22.42
CA HIS A 295 42.96 22.71 -21.78
C HIS A 295 43.91 22.57 -20.59
N GLN A 296 44.91 23.43 -20.51
CA GLN A 296 45.81 23.50 -19.36
C GLN A 296 45.41 24.67 -18.49
N ASP A 297 45.13 24.40 -17.21
CA ASP A 297 44.85 25.48 -16.25
C ASP A 297 46.14 26.14 -15.73
N ALA A 298 45.98 27.19 -14.92
CA ALA A 298 47.10 27.95 -14.38
C ALA A 298 48.03 27.14 -13.46
N ASP A 299 47.53 26.04 -12.87
CA ASP A 299 48.30 25.13 -12.02
C ASP A 299 49.02 24.04 -12.83
N GLY A 300 48.84 24.03 -14.15
CA GLY A 300 49.44 23.06 -15.05
C GLY A 300 48.69 21.72 -15.14
N ILE A 301 47.50 21.63 -14.55
CA ILE A 301 46.62 20.46 -14.66
C ILE A 301 46.00 20.47 -16.05
N LEU A 302 45.85 19.28 -16.63
CA LEU A 302 45.20 19.09 -17.91
C LEU A 302 43.75 18.70 -17.73
N TRP A 303 42.88 19.42 -18.41
CA TRP A 303 41.48 19.12 -18.59
C TRP A 303 41.28 18.58 -20.00
N LEU A 304 40.89 17.32 -20.08
CA LEU A 304 40.76 16.59 -21.34
C LEU A 304 39.27 16.43 -21.65
N GLY A 305 38.85 17.00 -22.78
CA GLY A 305 37.56 16.70 -23.37
C GLY A 305 37.67 15.42 -24.19
N THR A 306 36.68 14.53 -24.05
CA THR A 306 36.71 13.23 -24.72
C THR A 306 35.48 12.97 -25.57
N TRP A 307 35.60 12.07 -26.52
CA TRP A 307 34.48 11.54 -27.29
C TRP A 307 33.89 10.32 -26.58
N GLY A 308 33.03 10.57 -25.59
CA GLY A 308 32.21 9.53 -24.94
C GLY A 308 32.57 9.19 -23.50
N GLN A 309 33.63 9.74 -22.92
CA GLN A 309 33.98 9.56 -21.50
C GLN A 309 33.80 10.82 -20.65
N GLY A 310 33.22 11.89 -21.21
CA GLY A 310 33.01 13.15 -20.51
C GLY A 310 34.31 13.95 -20.34
N LEU A 311 34.47 14.56 -19.17
CA LEU A 311 35.61 15.39 -18.81
C LEU A 311 36.60 14.60 -17.95
N ILE A 312 37.89 14.69 -18.27
CA ILE A 312 38.95 14.06 -17.46
C ILE A 312 39.90 15.13 -16.95
N ARG A 313 40.07 15.19 -15.63
CA ARG A 313 41.15 15.92 -14.99
C ARG A 313 42.38 15.02 -14.92
N PHE A 314 43.49 15.45 -15.48
CA PHE A 314 44.75 14.72 -15.48
C PHE A 314 45.87 15.59 -14.90
N ASP A 315 46.52 15.12 -13.84
CA ASP A 315 47.68 15.78 -13.26
C ASP A 315 48.96 15.20 -13.89
N PRO A 316 49.72 15.99 -14.69
CA PRO A 316 50.95 15.52 -15.33
C PRO A 316 52.07 15.13 -14.35
N ALA A 317 52.11 15.73 -13.16
CA ALA A 317 53.17 15.49 -12.19
C ALA A 317 52.97 14.17 -11.46
N SER A 318 51.74 13.88 -11.01
CA SER A 318 51.41 12.61 -10.36
C SER A 318 50.98 11.50 -11.32
N GLN A 319 50.66 11.83 -12.58
CA GLN A 319 50.07 10.96 -13.59
C GLN A 319 48.78 10.27 -13.10
N THR A 320 47.98 11.00 -12.33
CA THR A 320 46.68 10.55 -11.84
C THR A 320 45.55 11.23 -12.60
N SER A 321 44.44 10.51 -12.78
CA SER A 321 43.25 11.00 -13.45
C SER A 321 42.01 10.94 -12.57
N THR A 322 41.10 11.88 -12.77
CA THR A 322 39.75 11.89 -12.20
C THR A 322 38.77 12.11 -13.35
N HIS A 323 37.75 11.28 -13.42
CA HIS A 323 36.80 11.22 -14.53
C HIS A 323 35.47 11.80 -14.05
N TYR A 324 34.87 12.68 -14.86
CA TYR A 324 33.59 13.29 -14.58
C TYR A 324 32.61 12.95 -15.72
N GLN A 325 31.53 12.26 -15.35
CA GLN A 325 30.54 11.72 -16.27
C GLN A 325 29.13 12.17 -15.87
N SER A 326 28.11 11.65 -16.56
CA SER A 326 26.71 12.00 -16.26
C SER A 326 26.27 11.61 -14.85
N VAL A 327 26.90 10.59 -14.25
CA VAL A 327 26.65 10.22 -12.84
C VAL A 327 27.15 11.28 -11.85
N ASP A 328 28.09 12.13 -12.26
CA ASP A 328 28.68 13.21 -11.46
C ASP A 328 28.00 14.56 -11.72
N GLY A 329 27.10 14.65 -12.70
CA GLY A 329 26.35 15.86 -13.06
C GLY A 329 26.77 16.53 -14.37
N LEU A 330 27.72 15.98 -15.13
CA LEU A 330 28.07 16.49 -16.47
C LEU A 330 27.00 16.08 -17.49
N PRO A 331 26.31 17.01 -18.17
CA PRO A 331 25.36 16.66 -19.22
C PRO A 331 26.10 16.17 -20.47
N GLY A 332 25.55 15.12 -21.08
CA GLY A 332 26.17 14.49 -22.25
C GLY A 332 27.43 13.69 -21.91
N THR A 333 28.06 13.17 -22.96
CA THR A 333 29.26 12.33 -22.85
C THR A 333 30.41 12.85 -23.71
N ILE A 334 30.17 13.89 -24.50
CA ILE A 334 31.15 14.48 -25.41
C ILE A 334 31.43 15.91 -24.96
N VAL A 335 32.70 16.23 -24.76
CA VAL A 335 33.17 17.58 -24.45
C VAL A 335 33.90 18.14 -25.67
N LEU A 336 33.35 19.21 -26.24
CA LEU A 336 33.73 19.76 -27.54
C LEU A 336 34.63 21.00 -27.44
N GLY A 337 34.69 21.62 -26.27
CA GLY A 337 35.45 22.82 -25.97
C GLY A 337 35.60 23.02 -24.47
N ILE A 338 36.73 23.59 -24.04
CA ILE A 338 37.04 23.87 -22.64
C ILE A 338 37.73 25.23 -22.54
N LEU A 339 37.15 26.13 -21.75
CA LEU A 339 37.70 27.45 -21.44
C LEU A 339 37.72 27.65 -19.92
N SER A 340 38.65 28.45 -19.41
CA SER A 340 38.68 28.84 -17.99
C SER A 340 38.22 30.28 -17.83
N ASP A 341 37.37 30.56 -16.85
CA ASP A 341 37.08 31.94 -16.47
C ASP A 341 38.06 32.49 -15.42
N ALA A 342 38.01 33.79 -15.18
CA ALA A 342 38.88 34.48 -14.21
C ALA A 342 38.64 34.03 -12.75
N ALA A 343 37.54 33.33 -12.45
CA ALA A 343 37.25 32.77 -11.14
C ALA A 343 37.77 31.33 -10.98
N GLY A 344 38.36 30.74 -12.03
CA GLY A 344 38.87 29.38 -12.04
C GLY A 344 37.82 28.31 -12.35
N ASN A 345 36.60 28.69 -12.78
CA ASN A 345 35.64 27.73 -13.29
C ASN A 345 35.96 27.36 -14.73
N LEU A 346 35.61 26.14 -15.11
CA LEU A 346 35.67 25.69 -16.48
C LEU A 346 34.31 25.87 -17.16
N TRP A 347 34.34 26.34 -18.39
CA TRP A 347 33.21 26.40 -19.30
C TRP A 347 33.39 25.32 -20.37
N LEU A 348 32.44 24.39 -20.41
CA LEU A 348 32.46 23.19 -21.22
C LEU A 348 31.31 23.24 -22.22
N SER A 349 31.61 23.34 -23.51
CA SER A 349 30.60 23.09 -24.54
C SER A 349 30.46 21.58 -24.73
N THR A 350 29.27 21.03 -24.52
CA THR A 350 29.01 19.60 -24.66
C THR A 350 28.05 19.33 -25.82
N ASN A 351 27.74 18.06 -26.06
CA ASN A 351 26.68 17.65 -26.98
C ASN A 351 25.27 17.69 -26.35
N ASN A 352 25.12 18.39 -25.23
CA ASN A 352 23.86 18.54 -24.50
C ASN A 352 23.90 19.79 -23.60
N GLY A 353 24.19 20.94 -24.19
CA GLY A 353 24.22 22.24 -23.54
C GLY A 353 25.61 22.73 -23.14
N LEU A 354 25.63 23.93 -22.53
CA LEU A 354 26.82 24.59 -22.01
C LEU A 354 26.93 24.34 -20.52
N THR A 355 28.09 23.88 -20.04
CA THR A 355 28.25 23.56 -18.62
C THR A 355 29.36 24.37 -17.98
N ARG A 356 29.04 25.04 -16.88
CA ARG A 356 30.04 25.59 -15.96
C ARG A 356 30.36 24.55 -14.89
N PHE A 357 31.64 24.22 -14.77
CA PHE A 357 32.15 23.31 -13.75
C PHE A 357 33.07 24.07 -12.80
N ASP A 358 32.84 23.95 -11.50
CA ASP A 358 33.72 24.47 -10.46
C ASP A 358 34.66 23.34 -9.98
N PRO A 359 35.96 23.38 -10.33
CA PRO A 359 36.91 22.36 -9.92
C PRO A 359 37.12 22.25 -8.41
N ALA A 360 36.87 23.33 -7.65
CA ALA A 360 37.10 23.35 -6.21
C ALA A 360 35.98 22.65 -5.43
N SER A 361 34.72 22.84 -5.85
CA SER A 361 33.55 22.19 -5.22
C SER A 361 33.12 20.90 -5.92
N GLY A 362 33.55 20.68 -7.16
CA GLY A 362 33.11 19.57 -8.01
C GLY A 362 31.67 19.73 -8.53
N GLN A 363 31.08 20.92 -8.43
CA GLN A 363 29.70 21.19 -8.84
C GLN A 363 29.61 21.54 -10.33
N PHE A 364 28.59 20.98 -10.98
CA PHE A 364 28.22 21.30 -12.35
C PHE A 364 26.99 22.19 -12.37
N ARG A 365 26.98 23.16 -13.29
CA ARG A 365 25.80 23.93 -13.66
C ARG A 365 25.66 23.97 -15.16
N THR A 366 24.57 23.40 -15.65
CA THR A 366 24.25 23.32 -17.07
C THR A 366 23.29 24.43 -17.48
N TYR A 367 23.52 24.95 -18.67
CA TYR A 367 22.69 25.90 -19.38
C TYR A 367 22.26 25.29 -20.71
N ASP A 368 20.98 25.40 -21.04
CA ASP A 368 20.39 24.90 -22.27
C ASP A 368 19.43 25.93 -22.87
N THR A 369 18.67 25.53 -23.89
CA THR A 369 17.67 26.37 -24.54
C THR A 369 16.61 26.94 -23.60
N GLU A 370 16.29 26.29 -22.47
CA GLU A 370 15.38 26.83 -21.47
C GLU A 370 16.00 28.02 -20.72
N ASP A 371 17.32 28.03 -20.51
CA ASP A 371 18.07 29.18 -19.94
C ASP A 371 18.27 30.34 -20.93
N GLY A 372 17.72 30.22 -22.13
CA GLY A 372 17.85 31.19 -23.22
C GLY A 372 19.10 31.02 -24.07
N LEU A 373 19.76 29.86 -24.00
CA LEU A 373 20.79 29.49 -24.96
C LEU A 373 20.16 29.28 -26.34
N ALA A 374 20.88 29.60 -27.42
CA ALA A 374 20.34 29.51 -28.78
C ALA A 374 20.27 28.06 -29.32
N ALA A 375 21.11 27.16 -28.83
CA ALA A 375 21.14 25.75 -29.20
C ALA A 375 21.84 24.92 -28.12
N ASP A 376 21.47 23.65 -28.00
CA ASP A 376 22.09 22.70 -27.06
C ASP A 376 23.27 21.95 -27.67
N ASP A 377 23.36 21.92 -29.00
CA ASP A 377 24.45 21.30 -29.75
C ASP A 377 25.50 22.35 -30.13
N PHE A 378 26.72 22.16 -29.63
CA PHE A 378 27.86 22.98 -29.97
C PHE A 378 28.72 22.35 -31.07
N ALA A 379 29.48 23.17 -31.77
CA ALA A 379 30.43 22.70 -32.77
C ALA A 379 31.81 22.39 -32.16
N GLN A 380 32.43 21.30 -32.61
CA GLN A 380 33.76 20.90 -32.17
C GLN A 380 34.82 21.92 -32.60
N GLY A 381 35.70 22.34 -31.67
CA GLY A 381 36.83 23.23 -31.98
C GLY A 381 36.44 24.72 -32.11
N ALA A 382 35.15 25.03 -32.17
CA ALA A 382 34.65 26.39 -32.31
C ALA A 382 34.48 27.08 -30.95
N TYR A 383 35.58 27.33 -30.25
CA TYR A 383 35.55 28.05 -28.98
C TYR A 383 36.73 29.01 -28.88
N TRP A 384 36.49 30.18 -28.33
CA TRP A 384 37.52 31.17 -28.08
C TRP A 384 37.14 32.06 -26.90
N GLN A 385 38.14 32.59 -26.21
CA GLN A 385 37.95 33.54 -25.13
C GLN A 385 38.80 34.78 -25.39
N SER A 386 38.18 35.96 -25.27
CA SER A 386 38.87 37.24 -25.40
C SER A 386 39.74 37.54 -24.19
N GLU A 387 40.69 38.46 -24.35
CA GLU A 387 41.50 38.96 -23.22
C GLU A 387 40.66 39.61 -22.12
N GLN A 388 39.45 40.08 -22.46
CA GLN A 388 38.50 40.67 -21.51
C GLN A 388 37.65 39.61 -20.79
N GLY A 389 37.81 38.34 -21.15
CA GLY A 389 37.09 37.20 -20.55
C GLY A 389 35.74 36.88 -21.20
N GLU A 390 35.40 37.53 -22.33
CA GLU A 390 34.21 37.18 -23.12
C GLU A 390 34.45 35.84 -23.82
N ILE A 391 33.46 34.95 -23.74
CA ILE A 391 33.50 33.62 -24.31
C ILE A 391 32.68 33.58 -25.59
N PHE A 392 33.23 32.95 -26.63
CA PHE A 392 32.59 32.69 -27.91
C PHE A 392 32.55 31.19 -28.17
N LEU A 393 31.38 30.67 -28.51
CA LEU A 393 31.15 29.25 -28.76
C LEU A 393 30.31 29.07 -30.03
N GLY A 394 30.77 28.24 -30.96
CA GLY A 394 30.08 27.94 -32.20
C GLY A 394 28.90 27.00 -31.99
N ILE A 395 27.79 27.33 -32.63
CA ILE A 395 26.59 26.50 -32.77
C ILE A 395 26.23 26.41 -34.26
N ASP A 396 25.25 25.59 -34.62
CA ASP A 396 24.78 25.56 -36.01
C ASP A 396 24.27 26.93 -36.45
N ASN A 397 24.87 27.46 -37.52
CA ASN A 397 24.58 28.76 -38.11
C ASN A 397 24.74 29.98 -37.16
N GLY A 398 25.60 29.88 -36.14
CA GLY A 398 25.84 31.03 -35.28
C GLY A 398 26.93 30.86 -34.23
N ILE A 399 27.14 31.92 -33.45
CA ILE A 399 28.09 31.95 -32.33
C ILE A 399 27.36 32.49 -31.11
N VAL A 400 27.33 31.69 -30.04
CA VAL A 400 26.93 32.14 -28.70
C VAL A 400 28.08 32.97 -28.13
N ARG A 401 27.77 34.15 -27.60
CA ARG A 401 28.74 34.98 -26.89
C ARG A 401 28.21 35.45 -25.55
N PHE A 402 29.06 35.48 -24.53
CA PHE A 402 28.69 35.99 -23.21
C PHE A 402 29.93 36.27 -22.35
N VAL A 403 29.74 37.12 -21.34
CA VAL A 403 30.73 37.33 -20.28
C VAL A 403 30.29 36.52 -19.05
N PRO A 404 31.07 35.54 -18.56
CA PRO A 404 30.68 34.66 -17.45
C PRO A 404 30.16 35.37 -16.20
N GLN A 405 30.75 36.52 -15.86
CA GLN A 405 30.41 37.30 -14.67
C GLN A 405 29.10 38.10 -14.82
N GLU A 406 28.63 38.31 -16.05
CA GLU A 406 27.40 39.04 -16.34
C GLU A 406 26.16 38.14 -16.34
N LEU A 407 26.34 36.81 -16.34
CA LEU A 407 25.25 35.85 -16.24
C LEU A 407 24.55 35.96 -14.88
N GLN A 408 23.33 36.47 -14.89
CA GLN A 408 22.55 36.67 -13.68
C GLN A 408 21.69 35.45 -13.35
N ASN A 409 21.84 34.97 -12.12
CA ASN A 409 20.95 33.95 -11.57
C ASN A 409 19.70 34.61 -11.01
N ASN A 410 18.58 33.90 -11.05
CA ASN A 410 17.36 34.23 -10.35
C ASN A 410 17.62 34.17 -8.83
N PRO A 411 17.68 35.31 -8.11
CA PRO A 411 17.96 35.33 -6.67
C PRO A 411 16.70 35.09 -5.83
N GLN A 412 15.53 34.96 -6.46
CA GLN A 412 14.24 34.97 -5.78
C GLN A 412 13.98 33.64 -5.10
N VAL A 413 13.76 33.70 -3.79
CA VAL A 413 13.31 32.54 -2.98
C VAL A 413 11.81 32.34 -3.25
N PRO A 414 11.38 31.22 -3.86
CA PRO A 414 9.98 31.04 -4.20
C PRO A 414 9.16 30.65 -2.97
N PRO A 415 7.94 31.20 -2.77
CA PRO A 415 7.05 30.70 -1.75
C PRO A 415 6.53 29.31 -2.16
N VAL A 416 6.41 28.40 -1.18
CA VAL A 416 5.98 27.02 -1.38
C VAL A 416 4.59 26.83 -0.78
N TYR A 417 3.68 26.22 -1.54
CA TYR A 417 2.33 25.95 -1.10
C TYR A 417 1.97 24.49 -1.32
N LEU A 418 1.16 23.94 -0.41
CA LEU A 418 0.38 22.74 -0.68
C LEU A 418 -0.78 23.13 -1.61
N THR A 419 -0.92 22.42 -2.73
CA THR A 419 -1.89 22.75 -3.78
C THR A 419 -3.06 21.77 -3.82
N ASP A 420 -2.82 20.51 -3.45
CA ASP A 420 -3.87 19.50 -3.35
C ASP A 420 -3.58 18.52 -2.21
N PHE A 421 -4.64 17.94 -1.66
CA PHE A 421 -4.58 16.85 -0.70
C PHE A 421 -5.55 15.77 -1.12
N GLN A 422 -5.03 14.56 -1.28
CA GLN A 422 -5.79 13.43 -1.80
C GLN A 422 -5.82 12.29 -0.79
N ILE A 423 -6.98 11.66 -0.67
CA ILE A 423 -7.17 10.41 0.08
C ILE A 423 -7.55 9.34 -0.95
N PHE A 424 -6.80 8.23 -0.98
CA PHE A 424 -6.96 7.18 -1.99
C PHE A 424 -6.93 7.71 -3.44
N ASN A 425 -6.01 8.64 -3.73
CA ASN A 425 -5.83 9.31 -5.03
C ASN A 425 -7.05 10.10 -5.52
N GLN A 426 -7.89 10.58 -4.59
CA GLN A 426 -9.00 11.49 -4.90
C GLN A 426 -8.84 12.77 -4.08
N SER A 427 -8.86 13.92 -4.77
CA SER A 427 -8.78 15.24 -4.13
C SER A 427 -9.89 15.42 -3.12
N VAL A 428 -9.52 15.87 -1.92
CA VAL A 428 -10.43 16.06 -0.81
C VAL A 428 -11.14 17.41 -0.96
N PRO A 429 -12.47 17.45 -1.11
CA PRO A 429 -13.19 18.71 -1.24
C PRO A 429 -13.21 19.47 0.10
N VAL A 430 -13.29 20.80 0.04
CA VAL A 430 -13.47 21.63 1.24
C VAL A 430 -14.93 21.55 1.70
N GLY A 431 -15.17 21.29 2.99
CA GLY A 431 -16.52 21.23 3.53
C GLY A 431 -16.60 20.83 5.01
N PRO A 432 -17.80 20.94 5.63
CA PRO A 432 -17.99 20.66 7.05
C PRO A 432 -17.78 19.19 7.43
N ASP A 433 -18.05 18.25 6.51
CA ASP A 433 -17.86 16.80 6.71
C ASP A 433 -16.53 16.29 6.15
N SER A 434 -15.66 17.21 5.72
CA SER A 434 -14.34 16.91 5.15
C SER A 434 -13.24 17.08 6.19
N PRO A 435 -12.12 16.34 6.08
CA PRO A 435 -10.88 16.68 6.81
C PRO A 435 -10.38 18.11 6.54
N LEU A 436 -10.81 18.73 5.44
CA LEU A 436 -10.48 20.09 5.06
C LEU A 436 -11.66 21.05 5.29
N ALA A 437 -11.56 21.86 6.34
CA ALA A 437 -12.51 22.94 6.61
C ALA A 437 -12.32 24.17 5.69
N GLN A 438 -11.10 24.34 5.16
CA GLN A 438 -10.72 25.36 4.19
C GLN A 438 -9.72 24.78 3.18
N ASN A 439 -9.28 25.57 2.19
CA ASN A 439 -8.28 25.11 1.24
C ASN A 439 -6.99 24.68 1.96
N ILE A 440 -6.34 23.64 1.43
CA ILE A 440 -5.13 23.06 2.01
C ILE A 440 -4.01 24.10 2.18
N ASN A 441 -3.92 25.08 1.28
CA ASN A 441 -2.93 26.17 1.33
C ASN A 441 -3.02 27.06 2.58
N HIS A 442 -4.16 27.07 3.27
CA HIS A 442 -4.41 27.82 4.50
C HIS A 442 -4.62 26.90 5.71
N THR A 443 -4.53 25.58 5.53
CA THR A 443 -4.80 24.60 6.59
C THR A 443 -3.52 24.29 7.35
N ALA A 444 -3.51 24.51 8.66
CA ALA A 444 -2.36 24.22 9.52
C ALA A 444 -2.37 22.80 10.11
N GLU A 445 -3.56 22.21 10.28
CA GLU A 445 -3.75 20.88 10.87
C GLU A 445 -4.90 20.15 10.17
N ILE A 446 -4.70 18.87 9.86
CA ILE A 446 -5.74 17.95 9.39
C ILE A 446 -5.91 16.79 10.36
N GLU A 447 -7.17 16.44 10.64
CA GLU A 447 -7.52 15.25 11.41
C GLU A 447 -8.06 14.16 10.48
N LEU A 448 -7.50 12.96 10.60
CA LEU A 448 -7.82 11.81 9.77
C LEU A 448 -8.36 10.66 10.60
N ALA A 449 -9.26 9.87 10.00
CA ALA A 449 -9.72 8.62 10.57
C ALA A 449 -8.72 7.49 10.26
N HIS A 450 -8.66 6.48 11.14
CA HIS A 450 -7.73 5.35 11.03
C HIS A 450 -7.84 4.53 9.72
N ASP A 451 -8.95 4.64 8.99
CA ASP A 451 -9.22 3.94 7.73
C ASP A 451 -8.78 4.73 6.49
N GLN A 452 -8.36 5.99 6.65
CA GLN A 452 -7.81 6.84 5.60
C GLN A 452 -6.30 6.59 5.46
N SER A 453 -5.94 5.44 4.89
CA SER A 453 -4.56 4.94 4.96
C SER A 453 -3.64 5.39 3.83
N VAL A 454 -4.15 5.95 2.72
CA VAL A 454 -3.34 6.43 1.60
C VAL A 454 -3.53 7.92 1.45
N LEU A 455 -2.47 8.67 1.72
CA LEU A 455 -2.45 10.12 1.73
C LEU A 455 -1.47 10.62 0.67
N SER A 456 -1.93 11.45 -0.25
CA SER A 456 -1.05 12.13 -1.21
C SER A 456 -1.17 13.63 -1.04
N PHE A 457 -0.05 14.33 -1.11
CA PHE A 457 0.04 15.78 -1.03
C PHE A 457 0.70 16.30 -2.29
N GLU A 458 0.07 17.24 -2.95
CA GLU A 458 0.66 18.00 -4.05
C GLU A 458 1.14 19.36 -3.55
N PHE A 459 2.24 19.84 -4.10
CA PHE A 459 2.86 21.08 -3.72
C PHE A 459 3.51 21.79 -4.90
N ALA A 460 3.64 23.11 -4.81
CA ALA A 460 4.28 23.92 -5.82
C ALA A 460 5.10 25.05 -5.19
N ALA A 461 6.28 25.30 -5.77
CA ALA A 461 7.07 26.49 -5.54
C ALA A 461 6.65 27.51 -6.61
N LEU A 462 6.22 28.71 -6.19
CA LEU A 462 5.75 29.74 -7.12
C LEU A 462 6.93 30.49 -7.73
N ASN A 463 7.68 29.79 -8.58
CA ASN A 463 8.58 30.38 -9.55
C ASN A 463 8.11 29.98 -10.95
N PHE A 464 7.77 30.98 -11.77
CA PHE A 464 7.20 30.80 -13.10
C PHE A 464 8.26 30.85 -14.21
N ILE A 465 9.52 31.17 -13.86
CA ILE A 465 10.65 31.12 -14.78
C ILE A 465 11.14 29.67 -14.78
N ASN A 466 11.00 28.97 -15.90
CA ASN A 466 11.37 27.56 -16.08
C ASN A 466 10.90 26.65 -14.92
N PRO A 467 9.56 26.55 -14.68
CA PRO A 467 9.00 25.91 -13.50
C PRO A 467 9.30 24.41 -13.39
N GLU A 468 9.56 23.73 -14.51
CA GLU A 468 10.02 22.34 -14.59
C GLU A 468 11.39 22.12 -13.92
N ARG A 469 12.20 23.18 -13.78
CA ARG A 469 13.50 23.11 -13.11
C ARG A 469 13.42 23.34 -11.60
N ASN A 470 12.27 23.75 -11.07
CA ASN A 470 12.08 23.91 -9.64
C ASN A 470 12.30 22.56 -8.93
N GLN A 471 13.19 22.53 -7.94
CA GLN A 471 13.47 21.33 -7.17
C GLN A 471 12.65 21.32 -5.87
N TYR A 472 12.29 20.14 -5.39
CA TYR A 472 11.50 19.95 -4.18
C TYR A 472 12.17 18.97 -3.24
N ALA A 473 11.98 19.19 -1.94
CA ALA A 473 12.33 18.22 -0.91
C ALA A 473 11.23 18.18 0.14
N TYR A 474 11.00 16.99 0.69
CA TYR A 474 9.97 16.78 1.71
C TYR A 474 10.47 15.90 2.84
N LYS A 475 9.80 16.00 3.99
CA LYS A 475 10.08 15.18 5.16
C LYS A 475 8.83 15.07 6.02
N MET A 476 8.46 13.87 6.45
CA MET A 476 7.42 13.65 7.45
C MET A 476 8.05 13.27 8.79
N ASP A 477 7.97 14.17 9.77
CA ASP A 477 8.45 13.87 11.12
C ASP A 477 7.68 12.68 11.71
N GLY A 478 8.43 11.68 12.19
CA GLY A 478 7.90 10.41 12.70
C GLY A 478 7.84 9.28 11.67
N VAL A 479 8.13 9.56 10.39
CA VAL A 479 8.21 8.56 9.31
C VAL A 479 9.57 8.61 8.62
N ASP A 480 9.99 9.79 8.17
CA ASP A 480 11.25 9.97 7.43
C ASP A 480 12.41 10.31 8.37
N PRO A 481 13.58 9.64 8.24
CA PRO A 481 14.74 9.94 9.06
C PRO A 481 15.42 11.27 8.69
N ASP A 482 15.39 11.65 7.40
CA ASP A 482 15.98 12.87 6.87
C ASP A 482 15.14 13.39 5.67
N TRP A 483 15.53 14.53 5.10
CA TRP A 483 14.90 15.10 3.91
C TRP A 483 15.04 14.17 2.69
N ASN A 484 13.91 13.92 2.02
CA ASN A 484 13.86 13.23 0.75
C ASN A 484 13.86 14.26 -0.39
N LEU A 485 14.85 14.20 -1.27
CA LEU A 485 14.89 15.02 -2.50
C LEU A 485 13.91 14.42 -3.52
N ALA A 486 12.92 15.22 -3.94
CA ALA A 486 11.89 14.81 -4.90
C ALA A 486 12.23 15.18 -6.35
N GLY A 487 13.30 15.95 -6.57
CA GLY A 487 13.61 16.49 -7.89
C GLY A 487 12.56 17.53 -8.30
N ASP A 488 12.10 17.45 -9.55
CA ASP A 488 10.99 18.22 -10.11
C ASP A 488 9.59 17.69 -9.69
N ARG A 489 9.53 16.55 -8.99
CA ARG A 489 8.26 15.91 -8.62
C ARG A 489 7.51 16.71 -7.56
N ARG A 490 6.32 17.18 -7.95
CA ARG A 490 5.41 18.03 -7.16
C ARG A 490 4.45 17.30 -6.23
N PHE A 491 4.71 16.04 -5.89
CA PHE A 491 3.85 15.29 -4.98
C PHE A 491 4.60 14.25 -4.16
N VAL A 492 3.99 13.87 -3.03
CA VAL A 492 4.42 12.79 -2.15
C VAL A 492 3.21 11.96 -1.72
N THR A 493 3.41 10.64 -1.57
CA THR A 493 2.38 9.72 -1.07
C THR A 493 2.90 8.95 0.12
N TYR A 494 2.15 8.95 1.21
CA TYR A 494 2.37 8.11 2.39
C TYR A 494 1.27 7.06 2.50
N THR A 495 1.67 5.82 2.79
CA THR A 495 0.75 4.70 2.94
C THR A 495 0.84 4.10 4.35
N SER A 496 -0.31 3.81 4.94
CA SER A 496 -0.46 3.08 6.21
C SER A 496 0.24 3.76 7.39
N LEU A 497 -0.09 5.01 7.66
CA LEU A 497 0.35 5.70 8.87
C LEU A 497 -0.34 5.12 10.11
N ASP A 498 0.45 4.78 11.13
CA ASP A 498 -0.10 4.38 12.42
C ASP A 498 -0.83 5.56 13.10
N PRO A 499 -1.81 5.31 13.99
CA PRO A 499 -2.42 6.38 14.77
C PRO A 499 -1.39 7.18 15.57
N GLY A 500 -1.36 8.49 15.35
CA GLY A 500 -0.30 9.35 15.85
C GLY A 500 -0.41 10.78 15.36
N GLN A 501 0.60 11.58 15.70
CA GLN A 501 0.76 12.95 15.25
C GLN A 501 2.02 13.03 14.39
N TYR A 502 1.88 13.58 13.20
CA TYR A 502 2.94 13.75 12.22
C TYR A 502 2.98 15.20 11.75
N THR A 503 4.11 15.63 11.24
CA THR A 503 4.23 16.94 10.57
C THR A 503 4.93 16.74 9.24
N LEU A 504 4.22 17.04 8.15
CA LEU A 504 4.79 17.08 6.82
C LEU A 504 5.48 18.43 6.64
N HIS A 505 6.73 18.41 6.22
CA HIS A 505 7.50 19.58 5.79
C HIS A 505 7.79 19.44 4.30
N VAL A 506 7.62 20.54 3.56
CA VAL A 506 7.97 20.63 2.15
C VAL A 506 8.71 21.94 1.91
N ARG A 507 9.86 21.85 1.24
CA ARG A 507 10.61 23.00 0.74
C ARG A 507 10.81 22.87 -0.77
N GLY A 508 11.08 23.98 -1.43
CA GLY A 508 11.30 24.02 -2.86
C GLY A 508 12.28 25.12 -3.26
N SER A 509 12.88 24.96 -4.43
CA SER A 509 13.79 25.94 -5.04
C SER A 509 13.17 26.60 -6.26
N ASN A 510 13.79 27.70 -6.70
CA ASN A 510 13.57 28.22 -8.04
C ASN A 510 14.36 27.42 -9.09
N ASN A 511 14.30 27.87 -10.35
CA ASN A 511 14.98 27.27 -11.50
C ASN A 511 16.52 27.30 -11.42
N ASP A 512 17.09 28.14 -10.53
CA ASP A 512 18.53 28.32 -10.35
C ASP A 512 19.05 27.74 -9.02
N GLY A 513 18.22 26.97 -8.31
CA GLY A 513 18.59 26.27 -7.08
C GLY A 513 18.60 27.15 -5.83
N VAL A 514 17.94 28.31 -5.84
CA VAL A 514 17.72 29.10 -4.62
C VAL A 514 16.56 28.50 -3.83
N TRP A 515 16.88 27.88 -2.68
CA TRP A 515 15.93 27.15 -1.84
C TRP A 515 15.17 28.05 -0.85
N ASN A 516 13.88 27.80 -0.72
CA ASN A 516 13.08 28.27 0.41
C ASN A 516 13.20 27.29 1.58
N GLU A 517 14.14 27.57 2.49
CA GLU A 517 14.41 26.70 3.64
C GLU A 517 13.31 26.70 4.72
N GLU A 518 12.46 27.73 4.74
CA GLU A 518 11.31 27.79 5.65
C GLU A 518 10.20 26.84 5.18
N GLY A 519 9.95 26.81 3.86
CA GLY A 519 9.01 25.90 3.23
C GLY A 519 7.57 26.05 3.75
N VAL A 520 6.83 24.94 3.74
CA VAL A 520 5.49 24.81 4.31
C VAL A 520 5.41 23.57 5.19
N SER A 521 4.72 23.69 6.33
CA SER A 521 4.49 22.57 7.26
C SER A 521 3.00 22.34 7.47
N LEU A 522 2.59 21.08 7.50
CA LEU A 522 1.21 20.66 7.78
C LEU A 522 1.21 19.60 8.89
N ARG A 523 0.46 19.86 9.95
CA ARG A 523 0.28 18.88 11.03
C ARG A 523 -0.83 17.89 10.66
N ILE A 524 -0.57 16.61 10.89
CA ILE A 524 -1.45 15.51 10.52
C ILE A 524 -1.72 14.66 11.75
N VAL A 525 -2.99 14.51 12.12
CA VAL A 525 -3.40 13.73 13.28
C VAL A 525 -4.24 12.54 12.84
N VAL A 526 -3.68 11.33 12.92
CA VAL A 526 -4.39 10.08 12.59
C VAL A 526 -5.02 9.52 13.86
N ARG A 527 -6.36 9.55 13.94
CA ARG A 527 -7.10 9.10 15.12
C ARG A 527 -7.05 7.58 15.24
N PRO A 528 -6.90 7.01 16.46
CA PRO A 528 -6.94 5.57 16.64
C PRO A 528 -8.33 5.00 16.37
N PRO A 529 -8.44 3.75 15.88
CA PRO A 529 -9.73 3.10 15.77
C PRO A 529 -10.39 2.94 17.13
N TRP A 530 -11.72 2.91 17.16
CA TRP A 530 -12.48 2.85 18.40
C TRP A 530 -12.10 1.64 19.28
N TRP A 531 -11.74 0.50 18.69
CA TRP A 531 -11.33 -0.72 19.40
C TRP A 531 -9.95 -0.64 20.07
N ARG A 532 -9.17 0.41 19.82
CA ARG A 532 -7.88 0.72 20.50
C ARG A 532 -7.99 1.91 21.45
N THR A 533 -9.20 2.37 21.75
CA THR A 533 -9.42 3.46 22.72
C THR A 533 -9.47 2.96 24.16
N THR A 534 -9.24 3.85 25.13
CA THR A 534 -9.38 3.55 26.57
C THR A 534 -10.77 3.02 26.91
N ALA A 535 -11.82 3.54 26.27
CA ALA A 535 -13.19 3.07 26.46
C ALA A 535 -13.36 1.61 26.01
N ALA A 536 -12.80 1.23 24.85
CA ALA A 536 -12.80 -0.17 24.40
C ALA A 536 -12.03 -1.08 25.35
N TYR A 537 -10.86 -0.67 25.84
CA TYR A 537 -10.11 -1.43 26.86
C TYR A 537 -10.88 -1.59 28.17
N LEU A 538 -11.65 -0.58 28.60
CA LEU A 538 -12.56 -0.70 29.74
C LEU A 538 -13.70 -1.69 29.46
N ILE A 539 -14.26 -1.70 28.25
CA ILE A 539 -15.27 -2.69 27.83
C ILE A 539 -14.67 -4.10 27.82
N TYR A 540 -13.46 -4.28 27.28
CA TYR A 540 -12.76 -5.57 27.32
C TYR A 540 -12.51 -6.02 28.76
N GLY A 541 -12.05 -5.11 29.62
CA GLY A 541 -11.87 -5.37 31.05
C GLY A 541 -13.18 -5.76 31.74
N ALA A 542 -14.28 -5.05 31.45
CA ALA A 542 -15.60 -5.36 32.00
C ALA A 542 -16.15 -6.71 31.48
N MET A 543 -15.96 -7.00 30.20
CA MET A 543 -16.29 -8.30 29.59
C MET A 543 -15.50 -9.43 30.24
N ILE A 544 -14.19 -9.24 30.45
CA ILE A 544 -13.35 -10.20 31.17
C ILE A 544 -13.83 -10.36 32.60
N LEU A 545 -14.16 -9.28 33.31
CA LEU A 545 -14.72 -9.35 34.67
C LEU A 545 -16.11 -10.01 34.69
N LEU A 546 -16.93 -9.88 33.65
CA LEU A 546 -18.20 -10.58 33.51
C LEU A 546 -17.99 -12.06 33.21
N VAL A 547 -16.99 -12.42 32.42
CA VAL A 547 -16.62 -13.83 32.15
C VAL A 547 -16.02 -14.45 33.40
N VAL A 548 -15.09 -13.78 34.08
CA VAL A 548 -14.49 -14.23 35.35
C VAL A 548 -15.55 -14.26 36.45
N GLY A 549 -16.41 -13.25 36.53
CA GLY A 549 -17.53 -13.18 37.46
C GLY A 549 -18.59 -14.25 37.17
N GLY A 550 -18.87 -14.51 35.90
CA GLY A 550 -19.75 -15.59 35.43
C GLY A 550 -19.14 -16.97 35.70
N PHE A 551 -17.85 -17.14 35.51
CA PHE A 551 -17.09 -18.34 35.84
C PHE A 551 -17.02 -18.55 37.36
N ALA A 552 -16.77 -17.50 38.13
CA ALA A 552 -16.82 -17.53 39.59
C ALA A 552 -18.24 -17.81 40.09
N ARG A 553 -19.27 -17.26 39.45
CA ARG A 553 -20.69 -17.52 39.75
C ARG A 553 -21.10 -18.93 39.35
N SER A 554 -20.57 -19.45 38.25
CA SER A 554 -20.73 -20.84 37.81
C SER A 554 -20.03 -21.79 38.77
N ARG A 555 -18.80 -21.47 39.19
CA ARG A 555 -18.02 -22.23 40.17
C ARG A 555 -18.67 -22.21 41.55
N THR A 556 -19.18 -21.05 42.00
CA THR A 556 -19.93 -20.95 43.26
C THR A 556 -21.31 -21.60 43.16
N LYS A 557 -22.01 -21.53 42.03
CA LYS A 557 -23.23 -22.35 41.80
C LYS A 557 -22.92 -23.83 41.73
N ALA A 558 -21.81 -24.24 41.15
CA ALA A 558 -21.37 -25.64 41.08
C ALA A 558 -20.96 -26.12 42.48
N GLN A 559 -20.26 -25.29 43.27
CA GLN A 559 -19.99 -25.55 44.68
C GLN A 559 -21.26 -25.54 45.52
N GLN A 560 -22.22 -24.65 45.26
CA GLN A 560 -23.53 -24.66 45.92
C GLN A 560 -24.35 -25.87 45.49
N ARG A 561 -24.22 -26.37 44.26
CA ARG A 561 -24.80 -27.64 43.82
C ARG A 561 -24.12 -28.80 44.53
N GLN A 562 -22.79 -28.81 44.67
CA GLN A 562 -22.06 -29.81 45.46
C GLN A 562 -22.40 -29.75 46.95
N LEU A 563 -22.49 -28.56 47.56
CA LEU A 563 -22.91 -28.37 48.96
C LEU A 563 -24.40 -28.62 49.14
N ALA A 564 -25.24 -28.37 48.14
CA ALA A 564 -26.66 -28.74 48.17
C ALA A 564 -26.82 -30.24 48.00
N THR A 565 -25.95 -30.91 47.22
CA THR A 565 -25.89 -32.38 47.12
C THR A 565 -25.39 -32.95 48.45
N GLN A 566 -24.36 -32.38 49.08
CA GLN A 566 -23.88 -32.78 50.41
C GLN A 566 -24.88 -32.45 51.52
N ARG A 567 -25.59 -31.31 51.44
CA ARG A 567 -26.70 -30.98 52.35
C ARG A 567 -27.89 -31.88 52.09
N GLN A 568 -28.13 -32.30 50.85
CA GLN A 568 -29.10 -33.32 50.50
C GLN A 568 -28.64 -34.67 51.01
N GLU A 569 -27.36 -35.02 51.02
CA GLU A 569 -26.82 -36.26 51.61
C GLU A 569 -26.87 -36.24 53.14
N LEU A 570 -26.59 -35.12 53.79
CA LEU A 570 -26.69 -34.95 55.25
C LEU A 570 -28.14 -34.83 55.72
N MET A 571 -29.00 -34.17 54.93
CA MET A 571 -30.46 -34.17 55.16
C MET A 571 -31.07 -35.50 54.76
N TRP A 572 -30.48 -36.23 53.81
CA TRP A 572 -30.82 -37.60 53.49
C TRP A 572 -30.38 -38.50 54.62
N GLU A 573 -29.19 -38.36 55.23
CA GLU A 573 -28.80 -39.12 56.44
C GLU A 573 -29.66 -38.77 57.65
N ARG A 574 -30.00 -37.49 57.86
CA ARG A 574 -30.91 -37.07 58.95
C ARG A 574 -32.35 -37.53 58.71
N ARG A 575 -32.87 -37.38 57.48
CA ARG A 575 -34.18 -37.93 57.09
C ARG A 575 -34.15 -39.44 56.98
N LEU A 576 -33.01 -40.08 56.75
CA LEU A 576 -32.86 -41.54 56.72
C LEU A 576 -32.80 -42.05 58.16
N ARG A 577 -32.23 -41.33 59.12
CA ARG A 577 -32.35 -41.67 60.56
C ARG A 577 -33.73 -41.36 61.14
N GLU A 578 -34.34 -40.21 60.79
CA GLU A 578 -35.71 -39.87 61.20
C GLU A 578 -36.75 -40.77 60.49
N ASN A 579 -36.56 -41.10 59.21
CA ASN A 579 -37.37 -42.10 58.51
C ASN A 579 -37.02 -43.52 58.96
N LEU A 580 -35.80 -43.88 59.38
CA LEU A 580 -35.54 -45.21 59.96
C LEU A 580 -36.20 -45.33 61.33
N GLU A 581 -36.25 -44.27 62.15
CA GLU A 581 -36.98 -44.27 63.42
C GLU A 581 -38.51 -44.16 63.24
N GLN A 582 -39.01 -43.42 62.24
CA GLN A 582 -40.43 -43.44 61.86
C GLN A 582 -40.83 -44.73 61.17
N MET A 583 -39.95 -45.31 60.34
CA MET A 583 -40.16 -46.62 59.70
C MET A 583 -39.97 -47.76 60.68
N ASP A 584 -39.17 -47.66 61.74
CA ASP A 584 -39.10 -48.67 62.81
C ASP A 584 -40.33 -48.58 63.71
N ARG A 585 -40.87 -47.38 64.01
CA ARG A 585 -42.17 -47.25 64.71
C ARG A 585 -43.36 -47.67 63.85
N LEU A 586 -43.36 -47.38 62.54
CA LEU A 586 -44.38 -47.85 61.60
C LEU A 586 -44.21 -49.34 61.27
N ARG A 587 -42.98 -49.89 61.22
CA ARG A 587 -42.73 -51.32 61.09
C ARG A 587 -43.01 -52.07 62.38
N GLU A 588 -42.84 -51.49 63.56
CA GLU A 588 -43.29 -52.08 64.82
C GLU A 588 -44.81 -52.00 64.97
N GLN A 589 -45.47 -50.96 64.47
CA GLN A 589 -46.94 -50.87 64.44
C GLN A 589 -47.56 -51.78 63.37
N GLU A 590 -46.96 -51.90 62.18
CA GLU A 590 -47.41 -52.80 61.12
C GLU A 590 -47.01 -54.25 61.41
N ARG A 591 -45.85 -54.53 62.03
CA ARG A 591 -45.52 -55.86 62.60
C ARG A 591 -46.36 -56.17 63.83
N ALA A 592 -46.77 -55.22 64.66
CA ALA A 592 -47.70 -55.46 65.77
C ALA A 592 -49.14 -55.68 65.28
N ARG A 593 -49.54 -55.04 64.17
CA ARG A 593 -50.82 -55.27 63.50
C ARG A 593 -50.87 -56.59 62.75
N ILE A 594 -49.84 -56.92 61.97
CA ILE A 594 -49.68 -58.21 61.27
C ILE A 594 -49.43 -59.34 62.26
N ALA A 595 -48.62 -59.12 63.30
CA ALA A 595 -48.48 -60.11 64.38
C ALA A 595 -49.78 -60.25 65.16
N GLY A 596 -50.60 -59.21 65.32
CA GLY A 596 -51.91 -59.24 65.98
C GLY A 596 -52.97 -60.00 65.18
N GLU A 597 -53.11 -59.75 63.88
CA GLU A 597 -54.07 -60.46 63.01
C GLU A 597 -53.65 -61.93 62.75
N LEU A 598 -52.35 -62.23 62.75
CA LEU A 598 -51.83 -63.60 62.70
C LEU A 598 -51.88 -64.29 64.08
N HIS A 599 -51.68 -63.56 65.20
CA HIS A 599 -51.86 -64.09 66.56
C HIS A 599 -53.32 -64.43 66.82
N ASP A 600 -54.26 -63.54 66.52
CA ASP A 600 -55.65 -63.68 66.95
C ASP A 600 -56.35 -64.83 66.21
N GLY A 601 -56.04 -65.04 64.92
CA GLY A 601 -56.53 -66.18 64.14
C GLY A 601 -55.93 -67.53 64.54
N LEU A 602 -54.60 -67.61 64.73
CA LEU A 602 -53.91 -68.86 65.13
C LEU A 602 -54.09 -69.18 66.62
N ALA A 603 -54.20 -68.17 67.49
CA ALA A 603 -54.41 -68.38 68.93
C ALA A 603 -55.84 -68.83 69.26
N GLN A 604 -56.87 -68.34 68.56
CA GLN A 604 -58.24 -68.83 68.72
C GLN A 604 -58.41 -70.28 68.25
N THR A 605 -57.83 -70.66 67.11
CA THR A 605 -57.83 -72.05 66.62
C THR A 605 -57.04 -72.98 67.54
N LEU A 606 -55.83 -72.60 67.97
CA LEU A 606 -55.02 -73.39 68.91
C LEU A 606 -55.64 -73.48 70.31
N ALA A 607 -56.31 -72.42 70.80
CA ALA A 607 -57.06 -72.45 72.06
C ALA A 607 -58.28 -73.37 71.99
N GLY A 608 -59.00 -73.37 70.86
CA GLY A 608 -60.11 -74.29 70.60
C GLY A 608 -59.68 -75.75 70.57
N ILE A 609 -58.57 -76.07 69.88
CA ILE A 609 -57.98 -77.41 69.85
C ILE A 609 -57.54 -77.84 71.25
N ARG A 610 -56.90 -76.95 72.02
CA ARG A 610 -56.45 -77.23 73.39
C ARG A 610 -57.63 -77.50 74.35
N PHE A 611 -58.71 -76.74 74.24
CA PHE A 611 -59.90 -76.94 75.08
C PHE A 611 -60.56 -78.29 74.79
N ARG A 612 -60.72 -78.64 73.50
CA ARG A 612 -61.25 -79.95 73.09
C ARG A 612 -60.34 -81.13 73.50
N ALA A 613 -59.02 -80.95 73.40
CA ALA A 613 -58.07 -81.95 73.86
C ALA A 613 -58.14 -82.22 75.38
N GLN A 614 -58.50 -81.21 76.17
CA GLN A 614 -58.73 -81.39 77.61
C GLN A 614 -60.04 -82.15 77.88
N THR A 615 -61.10 -81.90 77.12
CA THR A 615 -62.35 -82.67 77.22
C THR A 615 -62.20 -84.11 76.74
N TRP A 616 -61.33 -84.41 75.77
CA TRP A 616 -61.02 -85.78 75.35
C TRP A 616 -60.45 -86.64 76.48
N LYS A 617 -59.63 -86.09 77.39
CA LYS A 617 -59.13 -86.85 78.55
C LYS A 617 -60.25 -87.33 79.47
N THR A 618 -61.34 -86.57 79.57
CA THR A 618 -62.56 -86.94 80.29
C THR A 618 -63.51 -87.82 79.46
N LEU A 619 -63.63 -87.58 78.15
CA LEU A 619 -64.47 -88.35 77.22
C LEU A 619 -63.95 -89.78 77.00
N VAL A 620 -62.63 -89.98 76.85
CA VAL A 620 -61.98 -91.30 76.73
C VAL A 620 -62.34 -92.24 77.90
N ARG A 621 -62.53 -91.68 79.09
CA ARG A 621 -62.85 -92.46 80.30
C ARG A 621 -64.34 -92.71 80.50
N ARG A 622 -65.20 -91.90 79.89
CA ARG A 622 -66.64 -91.89 80.17
C ARG A 622 -67.47 -92.47 79.03
N ASP A 623 -67.07 -92.25 77.77
CA ASP A 623 -67.76 -92.73 76.58
C ASP A 623 -66.83 -92.78 75.34
N PRO A 624 -66.10 -93.90 75.09
CA PRO A 624 -65.10 -94.00 74.02
C PRO A 624 -65.67 -93.85 72.60
N ALA A 625 -66.96 -94.14 72.38
CA ALA A 625 -67.57 -94.14 71.06
C ALA A 625 -67.76 -92.74 70.47
N GLN A 626 -67.78 -91.69 71.29
CA GLN A 626 -67.88 -90.28 70.86
C GLN A 626 -66.54 -89.65 70.47
N LEU A 627 -65.42 -90.37 70.60
CA LEU A 627 -64.09 -89.80 70.36
C LEU A 627 -63.70 -89.74 68.88
N LEU A 628 -64.15 -90.71 68.06
CA LEU A 628 -63.80 -90.77 66.64
C LEU A 628 -64.33 -89.56 65.82
N PRO A 629 -65.60 -89.14 65.96
CA PRO A 629 -66.11 -87.98 65.22
C PRO A 629 -65.41 -86.65 65.57
N GLU A 630 -64.97 -86.50 66.83
CA GLU A 630 -64.24 -85.32 67.30
C GLU A 630 -62.79 -85.24 66.77
N LEU A 631 -62.19 -86.39 66.42
CA LEU A 631 -60.85 -86.44 65.82
C LEU A 631 -60.88 -86.11 64.32
N ASP A 632 -61.96 -86.48 63.61
CA ASP A 632 -62.15 -86.13 62.19
C ASP A 632 -62.41 -84.62 61.98
N ASP A 633 -63.16 -83.98 62.90
CA ASP A 633 -63.41 -82.51 62.91
C ASP A 633 -62.10 -81.69 63.07
N LEU A 634 -61.12 -82.29 63.76
CA LEU A 634 -59.79 -81.72 63.97
C LEU A 634 -58.97 -81.60 62.68
N GLY A 635 -59.10 -82.60 61.78
CA GLY A 635 -58.41 -82.61 60.49
C GLY A 635 -58.90 -81.49 59.57
N LEU A 636 -60.20 -81.19 59.59
CA LEU A 636 -60.82 -80.14 58.77
C LEU A 636 -60.41 -78.72 59.20
N ILE A 637 -60.23 -78.50 60.50
CA ILE A 637 -59.80 -77.21 61.08
C ILE A 637 -58.32 -76.91 60.77
N LEU A 638 -57.49 -77.95 60.66
CA LEU A 638 -56.07 -77.81 60.30
C LEU A 638 -55.88 -77.45 58.82
N ASP A 639 -56.64 -78.06 57.90
CA ASP A 639 -56.52 -77.79 56.47
C ASP A 639 -56.99 -76.38 56.08
N THR A 640 -58.07 -75.89 56.71
CA THR A 640 -58.56 -74.51 56.52
C THR A 640 -57.55 -73.46 57.01
N SER A 641 -56.91 -73.71 58.15
CA SER A 641 -55.87 -72.82 58.71
C SER A 641 -54.62 -72.74 57.81
N ILE A 642 -54.25 -73.83 57.12
CA ILE A 642 -53.11 -73.86 56.18
C ILE A 642 -53.41 -73.06 54.90
N GLN A 643 -54.66 -73.05 54.43
CA GLN A 643 -55.08 -72.25 53.27
C GLN A 643 -55.05 -70.74 53.56
N ASP A 644 -55.45 -70.31 54.76
CA ASP A 644 -55.44 -68.88 55.15
C ASP A 644 -54.02 -68.31 55.28
N VAL A 645 -53.05 -69.12 55.70
CA VAL A 645 -51.64 -68.74 55.72
C VAL A 645 -51.08 -68.58 54.30
N ARG A 646 -51.47 -69.46 53.36
CA ARG A 646 -51.08 -69.32 51.94
C ARG A 646 -51.71 -68.08 51.28
N ARG A 647 -52.96 -67.74 51.62
CA ARG A 647 -53.66 -66.55 51.13
C ARG A 647 -52.93 -65.24 51.50
N SER A 648 -52.32 -65.20 52.68
CA SER A 648 -51.60 -64.02 53.19
C SER A 648 -50.24 -63.78 52.51
N ILE A 649 -49.63 -64.82 51.93
CA ILE A 649 -48.32 -64.76 51.26
C ILE A 649 -48.44 -64.24 49.82
N TYR A 650 -49.57 -64.46 49.13
CA TYR A 650 -49.79 -64.04 47.74
C TYR A 650 -50.20 -62.56 47.57
N ALA A 651 -50.64 -61.89 48.64
CA ALA A 651 -51.06 -60.48 48.59
C ALA A 651 -49.89 -59.46 48.62
N LEU A 652 -48.65 -59.91 48.89
CA LEU A 652 -47.58 -59.06 49.38
C LEU A 652 -46.53 -58.56 48.35
N GLN A 653 -46.58 -58.89 47.06
CA GLN A 653 -45.66 -58.29 46.06
C GLN A 653 -46.21 -58.29 44.62
N PRO A 654 -45.96 -57.22 43.83
CA PRO A 654 -45.69 -57.40 42.42
C PRO A 654 -44.36 -56.75 42.04
N LEU A 655 -43.24 -57.45 42.25
CA LEU A 655 -41.93 -57.12 41.64
C LEU A 655 -41.95 -57.17 40.10
N SER A 656 -43.05 -57.65 39.52
CA SER A 656 -43.27 -57.82 38.09
C SER A 656 -43.71 -56.55 37.37
N LEU A 657 -44.43 -55.62 38.01
CA LEU A 657 -44.97 -54.43 37.33
C LEU A 657 -43.86 -53.44 36.95
N GLU A 658 -42.95 -53.13 37.89
CA GLU A 658 -41.83 -52.19 37.67
C GLU A 658 -40.76 -52.71 36.69
N GLN A 659 -40.67 -54.03 36.47
CA GLN A 659 -39.65 -54.64 35.61
C GLN A 659 -40.15 -55.02 34.21
N LEU A 660 -41.43 -55.39 34.06
CA LEU A 660 -41.97 -55.97 32.83
C LEU A 660 -42.97 -55.04 32.12
N GLY A 661 -43.49 -54.00 32.80
CA GLY A 661 -44.59 -53.18 32.32
C GLY A 661 -45.97 -53.83 32.53
N LEU A 662 -47.04 -53.02 32.48
CA LEU A 662 -48.42 -53.41 32.81
C LEU A 662 -48.91 -54.64 32.05
N GLU A 663 -48.72 -54.66 30.73
CA GLU A 663 -49.23 -55.73 29.87
C GLU A 663 -48.61 -57.09 30.19
N ALA A 664 -47.27 -57.14 30.28
CA ALA A 664 -46.55 -58.38 30.56
C ALA A 664 -46.80 -58.86 32.00
N ALA A 665 -46.96 -57.95 32.97
CA ALA A 665 -47.32 -58.30 34.34
C ALA A 665 -48.72 -58.93 34.43
N LEU A 666 -49.71 -58.39 33.71
CA LEU A 666 -51.07 -58.93 33.66
C LEU A 666 -51.12 -60.29 32.95
N LEU A 667 -50.46 -60.43 31.81
CA LEU A 667 -50.40 -61.70 31.08
C LEU A 667 -49.81 -62.81 31.95
N ARG A 668 -48.67 -62.54 32.62
CA ARG A 668 -48.05 -63.50 33.53
C ARG A 668 -48.96 -63.86 34.70
N PHE A 669 -49.58 -62.87 35.33
CA PHE A 669 -50.52 -63.10 36.44
C PHE A 669 -51.71 -63.98 36.02
N THR A 670 -52.33 -63.70 34.86
CA THR A 670 -53.45 -64.50 34.36
C THR A 670 -53.02 -65.93 34.01
N ALA A 671 -51.82 -66.13 33.47
CA ALA A 671 -51.29 -67.46 33.17
C ALA A 671 -51.03 -68.28 34.45
N ASP A 672 -50.45 -67.66 35.48
CA ASP A 672 -50.18 -68.31 36.77
C ASP A 672 -51.49 -68.75 37.46
N LEU A 673 -52.55 -67.92 37.41
CA LEU A 673 -53.86 -68.27 37.93
C LEU A 673 -54.57 -69.36 37.12
N ALA A 674 -54.51 -69.28 35.78
CA ALA A 674 -55.10 -70.30 34.90
C ALA A 674 -54.53 -71.70 35.22
N GLN A 675 -53.22 -71.78 35.43
CA GLN A 675 -52.55 -73.03 35.81
C GLN A 675 -52.91 -73.48 37.22
N LEU A 676 -52.94 -72.56 38.20
CA LEU A 676 -53.20 -72.89 39.60
C LEU A 676 -54.62 -73.43 39.81
N TYR A 677 -55.60 -72.83 39.15
CA TYR A 677 -57.01 -73.17 39.31
C TYR A 677 -57.56 -74.09 38.22
N GLN A 678 -56.73 -74.46 37.24
CA GLN A 678 -57.12 -75.32 36.11
C GLN A 678 -58.31 -74.75 35.32
N VAL A 679 -58.30 -73.43 35.08
CA VAL A 679 -59.35 -72.68 34.36
C VAL A 679 -58.75 -72.08 33.09
N SER A 680 -59.51 -72.05 31.99
CA SER A 680 -59.09 -71.31 30.79
C SER A 680 -59.32 -69.81 30.99
N ILE A 681 -58.27 -69.00 30.83
CA ILE A 681 -58.37 -67.54 30.87
C ILE A 681 -57.98 -66.97 29.51
N GLU A 682 -58.94 -66.32 28.85
CA GLU A 682 -58.75 -65.65 27.56
C GLU A 682 -58.56 -64.14 27.78
N THR A 683 -57.46 -63.58 27.28
CA THR A 683 -57.12 -62.16 27.42
C THR A 683 -57.23 -61.42 26.08
N ASP A 684 -57.98 -60.32 26.03
CA ASP A 684 -58.09 -59.40 24.88
C ASP A 684 -57.64 -57.99 25.32
N PHE A 685 -56.35 -57.69 25.20
CA PHE A 685 -55.78 -56.40 25.56
C PHE A 685 -55.55 -55.59 24.29
N GLN A 686 -56.40 -54.60 24.04
CA GLN A 686 -56.29 -53.70 22.89
C GLN A 686 -55.75 -52.35 23.36
N THR A 687 -54.74 -51.86 22.65
CA THR A 687 -54.14 -50.53 22.86
C THR A 687 -53.67 -50.26 24.30
N LEU A 688 -53.33 -51.30 25.08
CA LEU A 688 -52.96 -51.20 26.50
C LEU A 688 -51.69 -50.35 26.74
N ALA A 689 -50.75 -50.32 25.79
CA ALA A 689 -49.58 -49.45 25.80
C ALA A 689 -49.91 -47.94 25.73
N ALA A 690 -51.15 -47.57 25.40
CA ALA A 690 -51.63 -46.19 25.42
C ALA A 690 -52.26 -45.77 26.77
N ALA A 691 -52.23 -46.64 27.79
CA ALA A 691 -52.70 -46.30 29.13
C ALA A 691 -51.77 -45.25 29.78
N PRO A 692 -52.30 -44.25 30.49
CA PRO A 692 -51.48 -43.29 31.24
C PRO A 692 -50.65 -43.96 32.33
N ASP A 693 -49.37 -43.57 32.46
CA ASP A 693 -48.44 -44.09 33.49
C ASP A 693 -49.02 -43.96 34.92
N SER A 694 -49.81 -42.91 35.17
CA SER A 694 -50.47 -42.68 36.46
C SER A 694 -51.52 -43.74 36.83
N LEU A 695 -52.06 -44.46 35.84
CA LEU A 695 -53.12 -45.46 36.02
C LEU A 695 -52.60 -46.90 36.07
N GLU A 696 -51.34 -47.18 35.73
CA GLU A 696 -50.84 -48.56 35.60
C GLU A 696 -50.97 -49.40 36.87
N HIS A 697 -50.58 -48.82 38.03
CA HIS A 697 -50.63 -49.53 39.31
C HIS A 697 -52.06 -49.84 39.74
N ASP A 698 -52.98 -48.90 39.53
CA ASP A 698 -54.38 -49.08 39.88
C ASP A 698 -55.08 -50.04 38.93
N LEU A 699 -54.79 -49.98 37.62
CA LEU A 699 -55.30 -50.93 36.63
C LEU A 699 -54.83 -52.36 36.94
N PHE A 700 -53.55 -52.54 37.27
CA PHE A 700 -53.02 -53.85 37.66
C PHE A 700 -53.78 -54.42 38.86
N ARG A 701 -53.98 -53.62 39.92
CA ARG A 701 -54.69 -54.04 41.14
C ARG A 701 -56.17 -54.34 40.90
N ILE A 702 -56.85 -53.53 40.09
CA ILE A 702 -58.26 -53.75 39.73
C ILE A 702 -58.42 -55.08 39.00
N VAL A 703 -57.60 -55.32 37.97
CA VAL A 703 -57.67 -56.57 37.20
C VAL A 703 -57.27 -57.77 38.07
N GLN A 704 -56.25 -57.62 38.92
CA GLN A 704 -55.80 -58.67 39.83
C GLN A 704 -56.93 -59.16 40.74
N GLU A 705 -57.61 -58.23 41.41
CA GLU A 705 -58.74 -58.54 42.28
C GLU A 705 -59.91 -59.15 41.50
N LEU A 706 -60.30 -58.58 40.35
CA LEU A 706 -61.45 -59.06 39.59
C LEU A 706 -61.23 -60.48 39.03
N VAL A 707 -60.05 -60.76 38.48
CA VAL A 707 -59.73 -62.08 37.92
C VAL A 707 -59.60 -63.12 39.04
N TYR A 708 -58.97 -62.76 40.16
CA TYR A 708 -58.91 -63.66 41.32
C TYR A 708 -60.31 -64.01 41.83
N ASN A 709 -61.19 -63.01 41.96
CA ASN A 709 -62.57 -63.24 42.39
C ASN A 709 -63.35 -64.12 41.39
N ALA A 710 -63.20 -63.88 40.10
CA ALA A 710 -63.84 -64.69 39.06
C ALA A 710 -63.41 -66.17 39.15
N VAL A 711 -62.11 -66.43 39.30
CA VAL A 711 -61.56 -67.79 39.30
C VAL A 711 -61.81 -68.52 40.64
N GLN A 712 -61.59 -67.85 41.77
CA GLN A 712 -61.74 -68.43 43.11
C GLN A 712 -63.22 -68.69 43.48
N HIS A 713 -64.09 -67.72 43.21
CA HIS A 713 -65.48 -67.75 43.67
C HIS A 713 -66.46 -68.16 42.57
N GLY A 714 -66.19 -67.83 41.30
CA GLY A 714 -67.06 -68.18 40.19
C GLY A 714 -67.02 -69.67 39.81
N ARG A 715 -65.93 -70.39 40.12
CA ARG A 715 -65.65 -71.75 39.58
C ARG A 715 -65.91 -71.88 38.06
N PRO A 716 -65.47 -70.92 37.23
CA PRO A 716 -65.77 -70.95 35.81
C PRO A 716 -64.94 -72.02 35.09
N SER A 717 -65.43 -72.48 33.95
CA SER A 717 -64.59 -73.21 32.99
C SER A 717 -63.81 -72.25 32.08
N LEU A 718 -64.32 -71.02 31.91
CA LEU A 718 -63.74 -69.96 31.09
C LEU A 718 -63.93 -68.59 31.74
N THR A 719 -62.84 -67.83 31.86
CA THR A 719 -62.85 -66.41 32.21
C THR A 719 -62.26 -65.59 31.06
N ARG A 720 -62.92 -64.51 30.66
CA ARG A 720 -62.45 -63.54 29.68
C ARG A 720 -62.10 -62.24 30.36
N VAL A 721 -60.92 -61.71 30.05
CA VAL A 721 -60.42 -60.43 30.53
C VAL A 721 -60.13 -59.57 29.33
N ALA A 722 -60.93 -58.52 29.13
CA ALA A 722 -60.74 -57.57 28.04
C ALA A 722 -60.37 -56.20 28.61
N ILE A 723 -59.33 -55.58 28.06
CA ILE A 723 -58.97 -54.21 28.39
C ILE A 723 -58.81 -53.46 27.08
N ARG A 724 -59.48 -52.31 26.96
CA ARG A 724 -59.37 -51.44 25.79
C ARG A 724 -59.11 -50.02 26.22
N VAL A 725 -58.11 -49.40 25.59
CA VAL A 725 -57.73 -48.02 25.86
C VAL A 725 -58.00 -47.17 24.62
N THR A 726 -58.77 -46.11 24.80
CA THR A 726 -59.01 -45.07 23.78
C THR A 726 -58.51 -43.73 24.31
N ASP A 727 -58.38 -42.74 23.44
CA ASP A 727 -57.90 -41.40 23.81
C ASP A 727 -58.71 -40.74 24.94
N THR A 728 -59.96 -41.17 25.16
CA THR A 728 -60.87 -40.60 26.16
C THR A 728 -61.20 -41.53 27.32
N LEU A 729 -61.05 -42.86 27.15
CA LEU A 729 -61.55 -43.84 28.13
C LEU A 729 -60.73 -45.13 28.15
N VAL A 730 -60.48 -45.66 29.35
CA VAL A 730 -59.99 -47.00 29.65
C VAL A 730 -61.17 -47.87 30.09
N SER A 731 -61.48 -48.91 29.32
CA SER A 731 -62.50 -49.90 29.67
C SER A 731 -61.87 -51.22 30.09
N VAL A 732 -62.26 -51.76 31.24
CA VAL A 732 -61.87 -53.08 31.76
C VAL A 732 -63.12 -53.94 31.89
N GLN A 733 -63.13 -55.11 31.27
CA GLN A 733 -64.23 -56.07 31.38
C GLN A 733 -63.68 -57.44 31.80
N VAL A 734 -64.20 -57.97 32.90
CA VAL A 734 -63.94 -59.35 33.35
C VAL A 734 -65.25 -60.12 33.32
N LYS A 735 -65.30 -61.19 32.53
CA LYS A 735 -66.49 -62.02 32.34
C LYS A 735 -66.16 -63.48 32.59
N ASP A 736 -66.89 -64.13 33.48
CA ASP A 736 -66.81 -65.56 33.72
C ASP A 736 -68.11 -66.28 33.36
N ASN A 737 -68.02 -67.58 33.11
CA ASN A 737 -69.16 -68.46 32.87
C ASN A 737 -69.50 -69.35 34.08
N GLY A 738 -69.14 -68.89 35.27
CA GLY A 738 -69.25 -69.61 36.52
C GLY A 738 -70.65 -69.59 37.14
N VAL A 739 -70.70 -69.83 38.44
CA VAL A 739 -71.96 -69.97 39.21
C VAL A 739 -72.76 -68.68 39.34
N GLY A 740 -72.17 -67.50 39.13
CA GLY A 740 -72.84 -66.21 39.30
C GLY A 740 -73.46 -66.00 40.69
N PHE A 741 -74.11 -64.86 40.90
CA PHE A 741 -74.83 -64.52 42.13
C PHE A 741 -75.88 -63.42 41.88
N ASP A 742 -76.78 -63.20 42.84
CA ASP A 742 -77.75 -62.09 42.80
C ASP A 742 -77.08 -60.76 43.22
N PRO A 743 -76.96 -59.75 42.35
CA PRO A 743 -76.29 -58.48 42.66
C PRO A 743 -76.94 -57.71 43.83
N ASP A 744 -78.25 -57.84 44.04
CA ASP A 744 -78.97 -57.10 45.08
C ASP A 744 -78.70 -57.67 46.48
N SER A 745 -78.24 -58.92 46.56
CA SER A 745 -77.83 -59.58 47.80
C SER A 745 -76.55 -58.98 48.44
N ILE A 746 -75.86 -58.08 47.73
CA ILE A 746 -74.61 -57.44 48.18
C ILE A 746 -74.87 -56.19 49.03
N SER A 747 -76.09 -55.66 49.07
CA SER A 747 -76.42 -54.49 49.87
C SER A 747 -77.00 -54.87 51.24
N VAL A 748 -76.41 -54.34 52.31
CA VAL A 748 -76.92 -54.33 53.70
C VAL A 748 -76.63 -55.59 54.54
N ARG A 749 -75.37 -55.78 54.96
CA ARG A 749 -74.98 -56.28 56.30
C ARG A 749 -73.46 -56.18 56.50
N GLU A 750 -73.04 -55.40 57.50
CA GLU A 750 -71.66 -55.39 57.99
C GLU A 750 -71.33 -56.76 58.58
N GLY A 751 -70.35 -57.48 58.03
CA GLY A 751 -69.72 -58.61 58.74
C GLY A 751 -69.29 -59.82 57.91
N GLU A 752 -69.90 -60.13 56.76
CA GLU A 752 -69.58 -61.36 56.01
C GLU A 752 -69.43 -61.11 54.51
N GLY A 753 -68.28 -61.50 53.94
CA GLY A 753 -68.14 -61.76 52.50
C GLY A 753 -68.03 -60.55 51.57
N HIS A 754 -67.10 -59.62 51.82
CA HIS A 754 -66.75 -58.64 50.78
C HIS A 754 -65.80 -59.32 49.78
N TYR A 755 -66.31 -59.78 48.62
CA TYR A 755 -65.55 -60.38 47.51
C TYR A 755 -64.59 -59.40 46.81
N GLY A 756 -63.91 -58.52 47.54
CA GLY A 756 -63.06 -57.44 46.99
C GLY A 756 -63.81 -56.35 46.21
N LEU A 757 -65.05 -56.59 45.76
CA LEU A 757 -65.82 -55.69 44.88
C LEU A 757 -66.07 -54.30 45.47
N LYS A 758 -66.20 -54.17 46.81
CA LYS A 758 -66.33 -52.86 47.48
C LYS A 758 -65.05 -52.03 47.35
N GLN A 759 -63.89 -52.66 47.53
CA GLN A 759 -62.58 -52.00 47.41
C GLN A 759 -62.28 -51.65 45.96
N VAL A 760 -62.66 -52.52 45.02
CA VAL A 760 -62.59 -52.22 43.58
C VAL A 760 -63.51 -51.04 43.24
N ARG A 761 -64.75 -51.01 43.75
CA ARG A 761 -65.69 -49.90 43.53
C ARG A 761 -65.20 -48.56 44.12
N GLU A 762 -64.63 -48.57 45.32
CA GLU A 762 -64.03 -47.38 45.94
C GLU A 762 -62.82 -46.88 45.12
N ARG A 763 -61.96 -47.79 44.65
CA ARG A 763 -60.81 -47.43 43.80
C ARG A 763 -61.25 -46.86 42.46
N VAL A 764 -62.23 -47.49 41.81
CA VAL A 764 -62.81 -46.98 40.55
C VAL A 764 -63.45 -45.60 40.76
N HIS A 765 -64.14 -45.37 41.87
CA HIS A 765 -64.72 -44.07 42.19
C HIS A 765 -63.67 -42.97 42.41
N LEU A 766 -62.55 -43.28 43.08
CA LEU A 766 -61.42 -42.36 43.24
C LEU A 766 -60.79 -41.97 41.90
N LEU A 767 -60.81 -42.89 40.93
CA LEU A 767 -60.37 -42.65 39.56
C LEU A 767 -61.45 -42.00 38.68
N LYS A 768 -62.55 -41.51 39.28
CA LYS A 768 -63.72 -40.94 38.59
C LYS A 768 -64.37 -41.88 37.57
N GLY A 769 -64.17 -43.19 37.71
CA GLY A 769 -64.73 -44.20 36.83
C GLY A 769 -66.10 -44.72 37.27
N VAL A 770 -66.75 -45.46 36.38
CA VAL A 770 -68.04 -46.12 36.61
C VAL A 770 -67.85 -47.63 36.54
N MET A 771 -68.37 -48.36 37.53
CA MET A 771 -68.36 -49.82 37.57
C MET A 771 -69.79 -50.36 37.48
N THR A 772 -70.03 -51.21 36.48
CA THR A 772 -71.27 -51.97 36.29
C THR A 772 -71.02 -53.44 36.56
N LEU A 773 -71.99 -54.09 37.20
CA LEU A 773 -71.94 -55.50 37.56
C LEU A 773 -73.22 -56.16 37.06
N ALA A 774 -73.07 -57.18 36.23
CA ALA A 774 -74.15 -58.05 35.79
C ALA A 774 -73.81 -59.48 36.23
N SER A 775 -74.61 -60.05 37.12
CA SER A 775 -74.47 -61.44 37.56
C SER A 775 -75.88 -62.02 37.76
N ALA A 776 -76.02 -63.30 37.47
CA ALA A 776 -77.22 -64.05 37.81
C ALA A 776 -76.82 -65.49 38.18
N PRO A 777 -77.51 -66.13 39.13
CA PRO A 777 -77.24 -67.53 39.49
C PRO A 777 -77.20 -68.44 38.25
N ASP A 778 -76.15 -69.25 38.16
CA ASP A 778 -75.80 -70.17 37.08
C ASP A 778 -75.59 -69.55 35.69
N GLN A 779 -75.42 -68.23 35.59
CA GLN A 779 -75.17 -67.52 34.32
C GLN A 779 -73.81 -66.79 34.25
N GLY A 780 -72.97 -66.96 35.28
CA GLY A 780 -71.68 -66.30 35.40
C GLY A 780 -71.77 -64.82 35.81
N THR A 781 -70.61 -64.19 35.99
CA THR A 781 -70.50 -62.77 36.35
C THR A 781 -69.80 -61.98 35.26
N THR A 782 -70.29 -60.78 34.96
CA THR A 782 -69.64 -59.78 34.12
C THR A 782 -69.47 -58.49 34.91
N VAL A 783 -68.23 -58.08 35.11
CA VAL A 783 -67.86 -56.77 35.66
C VAL A 783 -67.32 -55.93 34.52
N SER A 784 -67.90 -54.74 34.31
CA SER A 784 -67.39 -53.76 33.34
C SER A 784 -67.11 -52.44 34.03
N ILE A 785 -65.91 -51.91 33.82
CA ILE A 785 -65.39 -50.69 34.42
C ILE A 785 -64.97 -49.74 33.31
N GLU A 786 -65.34 -48.47 33.43
CA GLU A 786 -64.96 -47.40 32.52
C GLU A 786 -64.30 -46.27 33.31
N ILE A 787 -63.06 -45.92 32.98
CA ILE A 787 -62.23 -44.91 33.66
C ILE A 787 -61.77 -43.88 32.62
N PRO A 788 -61.81 -42.56 32.87
CA PRO A 788 -61.29 -41.56 31.94
C PRO A 788 -59.78 -41.73 31.65
N ALA A 789 -59.38 -41.62 30.38
CA ALA A 789 -57.97 -41.82 29.96
C ALA A 789 -57.10 -40.54 30.03
N SER A 790 -57.68 -39.37 30.31
CA SER A 790 -56.92 -38.14 30.58
C SER A 790 -57.61 -37.27 31.63
N ASP A 791 -56.82 -36.55 32.43
CA ASP A 791 -57.30 -35.53 33.35
C ASP A 791 -57.71 -34.26 32.57
N ALA A 792 -58.71 -34.35 31.71
CA ALA A 792 -59.48 -33.18 31.31
C ALA A 792 -60.59 -32.97 32.38
N PRO A 793 -60.82 -31.71 32.84
CA PRO A 793 -61.50 -31.41 34.09
C PRO A 793 -62.87 -32.08 34.30
#